data_AF-A0A7X8BML2-F1
#
_entry.id   AF-A0A7X8BML2-F1
#
_cell.length_a   1.000
_cell.length_b   1.000
_cell.length_c   1.000
_cell.angle_alpha   90.00
_cell.angle_beta   90.00
_cell.angle_gamma   90.00
#
_symmetry.space_group_name_H-M   'P 1'
#
loop_
_entity.id
_entity.type
_entity.pdbx_description
1 polymer ?
#
loop_
_entity_poly.entity_id
_entity_poly.type
_entity_poly.pdbx_seq_one_letter_code
_entity_poly.pdbx_strand_id
1 'polypeptide(L)'
;MSKYFSLNKLLVLLSVLLAATAGLSSSVTTDMIEKAAENQLKMMQSVWSRSPYFDGSSPTISHVIPLQSVESDEPLGYIAELSPKGFIVFSATTDISPVIAYSYESNFPWVESSENILLDMVRKDLSLRNKALSESAVSHEQIAADNRAWSKYLSGNAVPLETKQWPEPGYSSTTGWVKTAWDQGPPYSNYCPKDPRNGERCVVGCVATAMAMIVDYHSDRRDYIAKFQFGSSDRYVSHRTSPPINIDADSITYNFPSFNKLNEYISTLREQYISNAYLNMSNRAALNFACGITVRMGYGYDGSGSFTNRVAGALVSKFGYKSATVMTSGFYPTLSKNMKDSLPAELGIQGTQEGHAIICDGLREIDGQQDQYHLNFGWGGSSPDPMSAAWYVLPSMPAGYSIIDEVVVNIYPPDLSYQPDNLISLSPDNNFIGDGIYDKTGNTQKMFLPMGGSAPSVYYVKVQNDGDLDATMKVTVSKSGSASATIKCYDNVSGTDITSSATDKGWFTPALKPGKEKIIRIEITSSSSSDTCNVDVLTVAKEDEAFKDMIRITNFTGIEEDGRPLSYPLSISSRELIGNSSVNLDYTLPQSCFTSVNIYDASGRLVRNLIKKTADAGLNTTSWDTRDNDSQKVSPGTYFIILHADGKSAATKVVITR
;
A
#
# COMPACT_ATOMS: atom_id res chain seq x y z
N MET A 1 51.12 -11.27 53.99
CA MET A 1 50.41 -9.97 54.08
C MET A 1 50.81 -9.03 52.92
N SER A 2 50.78 -9.50 51.66
CA SER A 2 51.27 -8.72 50.51
C SER A 2 50.51 -8.94 49.18
N LYS A 3 49.63 -9.96 49.08
CA LYS A 3 48.82 -10.20 47.86
C LYS A 3 47.44 -9.51 47.83
N TYR A 4 46.98 -8.93 48.95
CA TYR A 4 45.67 -8.27 49.03
C TYR A 4 45.69 -6.77 48.73
N PHE A 5 46.88 -6.16 48.59
CA PHE A 5 47.02 -4.72 48.32
C PHE A 5 47.03 -4.37 46.82
N SER A 6 47.21 -5.34 45.90
CA SER A 6 47.20 -5.06 44.45
C SER A 6 45.82 -5.19 43.81
N LEU A 7 44.90 -5.99 44.38
CA LEU A 7 43.55 -6.17 43.85
C LEU A 7 42.69 -4.90 44.02
N ASN A 8 42.81 -4.21 45.17
CA ASN A 8 42.08 -2.97 45.41
C ASN A 8 42.59 -1.80 44.55
N LYS A 9 43.88 -1.76 44.19
CA LYS A 9 44.38 -0.77 43.21
C LYS A 9 43.93 -1.08 41.79
N LEU A 10 43.82 -2.37 41.42
CA LEU A 10 43.33 -2.78 40.11
C LEU A 10 41.81 -2.53 39.96
N LEU A 11 41.01 -2.78 41.01
CA LEU A 11 39.57 -2.46 41.04
C LEU A 11 39.30 -0.95 41.07
N VAL A 12 40.13 -0.16 41.75
CA VAL A 12 40.05 1.31 41.73
C VAL A 12 40.51 1.89 40.40
N LEU A 13 41.54 1.31 39.74
CA LEU A 13 41.90 1.70 38.37
C LEU A 13 40.84 1.26 37.35
N LEU A 14 40.18 0.11 37.54
CA LEU A 14 39.10 -0.35 36.64
C LEU A 14 37.82 0.48 36.83
N SER A 15 37.49 0.91 38.05
CA SER A 15 36.37 1.82 38.29
C SER A 15 36.66 3.26 37.87
N VAL A 16 37.93 3.71 37.92
CA VAL A 16 38.36 5.00 37.35
C VAL A 16 38.45 4.93 35.81
N LEU A 17 38.78 3.78 35.20
CA LEU A 17 38.70 3.60 33.74
C LEU A 17 37.26 3.42 33.22
N LEU A 18 36.36 2.76 33.96
CA LEU A 18 34.94 2.71 33.61
C LEU A 18 34.22 4.06 33.87
N ALA A 19 34.70 4.87 34.83
CA ALA A 19 34.24 6.24 35.02
C ALA A 19 34.81 7.22 33.98
N ALA A 20 35.92 6.89 33.31
CA ALA A 20 36.48 7.70 32.21
C ALA A 20 35.78 7.47 30.85
N THR A 21 34.85 6.50 30.75
CA THR A 21 33.95 6.31 29.60
C THR A 21 32.51 6.77 29.85
N ALA A 22 32.23 7.31 31.05
CA ALA A 22 31.06 8.15 31.23
C ALA A 22 31.41 9.51 30.61
N GLY A 23 31.01 9.71 29.35
CA GLY A 23 31.11 11.01 28.70
C GLY A 23 30.51 12.06 29.64
N LEU A 24 31.34 12.96 30.13
CA LEU A 24 30.85 14.18 30.77
C LEU A 24 29.97 14.87 29.72
N SER A 25 28.71 15.12 30.07
CA SER A 25 27.81 15.97 29.29
C SER A 25 28.58 17.21 28.87
N SER A 26 28.85 17.37 27.57
CA SER A 26 29.57 18.52 27.06
C SER A 26 28.58 19.47 26.41
N SER A 27 28.53 20.70 26.91
CA SER A 27 27.83 21.79 26.24
C SER A 27 28.38 21.94 24.83
N VAL A 28 27.51 21.90 23.83
CA VAL A 28 27.91 21.99 22.43
C VAL A 28 28.24 23.45 22.10
N THR A 29 29.40 23.71 21.49
CA THR A 29 29.81 25.06 21.05
C THR A 29 29.43 25.32 19.60
N THR A 30 29.40 26.58 19.17
CA THR A 30 29.18 26.95 17.76
C THR A 30 30.19 26.30 16.82
N ASP A 31 31.47 26.21 17.19
CA ASP A 31 32.51 25.54 16.38
C ASP A 31 32.21 24.02 16.21
N MET A 32 31.67 23.38 17.25
CA MET A 32 31.22 21.99 17.17
C MET A 32 30.03 21.86 16.20
N ILE A 33 29.12 22.83 16.19
CA ILE A 33 27.97 22.85 15.26
C ILE A 33 28.40 23.06 13.82
N GLU A 34 29.31 24.00 13.56
CA GLU A 34 29.85 24.21 12.20
C GLU A 34 30.46 22.91 11.67
N LYS A 35 31.32 22.26 12.48
CA LYS A 35 31.92 20.98 12.13
C LYS A 35 30.88 19.87 11.93
N ALA A 36 29.87 19.79 12.80
CA ALA A 36 28.80 18.81 12.70
C ALA A 36 27.94 19.02 11.44
N ALA A 37 27.62 20.27 11.11
CA ALA A 37 26.90 20.64 9.90
C ALA A 37 27.69 20.28 8.63
N GLU A 38 28.99 20.57 8.57
CA GLU A 38 29.83 20.17 7.44
C GLU A 38 29.83 18.64 7.26
N ASN A 39 29.90 17.90 8.36
CA ASN A 39 29.90 16.44 8.31
C ASN A 39 28.52 15.88 7.96
N GLN A 40 27.43 16.49 8.42
CA GLN A 40 26.06 16.16 7.98
C GLN A 40 25.94 16.31 6.46
N LEU A 41 26.42 17.42 5.89
CA LEU A 41 26.38 17.63 4.44
C LEU A 41 27.20 16.57 3.70
N LYS A 42 28.40 16.21 4.18
CA LYS A 42 29.19 15.13 3.58
C LYS A 42 28.47 13.77 3.66
N MET A 43 27.92 13.44 4.83
CA MET A 43 27.23 12.17 5.09
C MET A 43 25.95 12.02 4.25
N MET A 44 25.27 13.13 3.95
CA MET A 44 23.99 13.17 3.26
C MET A 44 24.08 13.51 1.76
N GLN A 45 25.28 13.48 1.17
CA GLN A 45 25.52 13.86 -0.22
C GLN A 45 24.62 13.13 -1.24
N SER A 46 24.38 11.83 -1.05
CA SER A 46 23.51 11.03 -1.93
C SER A 46 22.03 11.48 -1.90
N VAL A 47 21.62 12.20 -0.86
CA VAL A 47 20.26 12.70 -0.69
C VAL A 47 20.14 14.13 -1.22
N TRP A 48 20.94 15.06 -0.71
CA TRP A 48 20.78 16.46 -1.11
C TRP A 48 21.20 16.72 -2.55
N SER A 49 22.06 15.90 -3.15
CA SER A 49 22.43 16.03 -4.58
C SER A 49 21.24 15.82 -5.55
N ARG A 50 20.12 15.27 -5.06
CA ARG A 50 18.87 15.14 -5.82
C ARG A 50 17.90 16.30 -5.60
N SER A 51 18.21 17.22 -4.69
CA SER A 51 17.42 18.43 -4.49
C SER A 51 17.59 19.37 -5.69
N PRO A 52 16.51 19.88 -6.30
CA PRO A 52 16.59 20.80 -7.42
C PRO A 52 17.24 22.15 -7.05
N TYR A 53 17.30 22.49 -5.75
CA TYR A 53 17.84 23.77 -5.28
C TYR A 53 19.35 23.86 -5.30
N PHE A 54 20.05 22.73 -5.40
CA PHE A 54 21.51 22.72 -5.38
C PHE A 54 22.13 22.61 -6.78
N ASP A 55 21.39 22.23 -7.82
CA ASP A 55 21.78 22.25 -9.25
C ASP A 55 23.27 21.91 -9.52
N GLY A 56 23.77 20.83 -8.91
CA GLY A 56 25.15 20.37 -9.05
C GLY A 56 26.22 21.11 -8.21
N SER A 57 25.84 22.15 -7.46
CA SER A 57 26.66 22.79 -6.43
C SER A 57 26.53 22.09 -5.08
N SER A 58 27.55 22.19 -4.23
CA SER A 58 27.49 21.69 -2.86
C SER A 58 26.90 22.75 -1.93
N PRO A 59 25.91 22.41 -1.08
CA PRO A 59 25.44 23.32 -0.05
C PRO A 59 26.60 23.72 0.86
N THR A 60 26.54 24.96 1.35
CA THR A 60 27.49 25.50 2.34
C THR A 60 26.74 26.03 3.54
N ILE A 61 27.41 26.10 4.69
CA ILE A 61 26.84 26.71 5.90
C ILE A 61 26.95 28.23 5.75
N SER A 62 25.83 28.95 5.83
CA SER A 62 25.82 30.42 5.81
C SER A 62 25.99 31.01 7.21
N HIS A 63 25.19 30.53 8.17
CA HIS A 63 25.16 31.01 9.55
C HIS A 63 24.87 29.87 10.51
N VAL A 64 25.40 29.97 11.73
CA VAL A 64 24.96 29.15 12.86
C VAL A 64 24.32 30.08 13.89
N ILE A 65 23.04 29.87 14.17
CA ILE A 65 22.22 30.74 15.01
C ILE A 65 21.74 29.93 16.22
N PRO A 66 22.00 30.38 17.46
CA PRO A 66 21.46 29.71 18.65
C PRO A 66 19.93 29.86 18.70
N LEU A 67 19.23 28.74 18.91
CA LEU A 67 17.81 28.73 19.21
C LEU A 67 17.60 29.02 20.69
N GLN A 68 17.16 30.23 20.99
CA GLN A 68 16.97 30.66 22.37
C GLN A 68 15.77 29.98 23.03
N SER A 69 15.94 29.70 24.33
CA SER A 69 14.84 29.37 25.22
C SER A 69 14.05 30.63 25.54
N VAL A 70 12.75 30.48 25.81
CA VAL A 70 11.92 31.55 26.39
C VAL A 70 12.10 31.65 27.90
N GLU A 71 12.72 30.66 28.54
CA GLU A 71 12.84 30.54 30.01
C GLU A 71 14.28 30.69 30.54
N SER A 72 15.29 30.64 29.65
CA SER A 72 16.71 30.66 30.03
C SER A 72 17.58 31.36 29.00
N ASP A 73 18.73 31.89 29.43
CA ASP A 73 19.76 32.43 28.53
C ASP A 73 20.58 31.32 27.82
N GLU A 74 20.42 30.06 28.24
CA GLU A 74 21.03 28.93 27.54
C GLU A 74 20.22 28.54 26.29
N PRO A 75 20.90 28.29 25.16
CA PRO A 75 20.24 27.87 23.93
C PRO A 75 19.65 26.46 24.07
N LEU A 76 18.45 26.28 23.53
CA LEU A 76 17.81 24.95 23.41
C LEU A 76 18.51 24.08 22.35
N GLY A 77 19.07 24.73 21.33
CA GLY A 77 19.72 24.11 20.18
C GLY A 77 20.37 25.15 19.28
N TYR A 78 20.80 24.74 18.10
CA TYR A 78 21.43 25.60 17.10
C TYR A 78 20.87 25.32 15.71
N ILE A 79 20.65 26.35 14.91
CA ILE A 79 20.24 26.24 13.50
C ILE A 79 21.46 26.58 12.64
N ALA A 80 21.94 25.60 11.88
CA ALA A 80 22.86 25.84 10.78
C ALA A 80 22.06 26.13 9.51
N GLU A 81 22.07 27.38 9.05
CA GLU A 81 21.45 27.77 7.77
C GLU A 81 22.34 27.38 6.60
N LEU A 82 21.71 26.96 5.49
CA LEU A 82 22.40 26.50 4.31
C LEU A 82 22.22 27.50 3.15
N SER A 83 23.27 27.67 2.36
CA SER A 83 23.26 28.40 1.09
C SER A 83 23.40 27.43 -0.09
N PRO A 84 22.59 27.56 -1.17
CA PRO A 84 21.60 28.61 -1.42
C PRO A 84 20.26 28.47 -0.66
N LYS A 85 19.94 27.28 -0.15
CA LYS A 85 18.67 27.02 0.54
C LYS A 85 18.82 25.88 1.55
N GLY A 86 18.10 25.93 2.66
CA GLY A 86 18.02 24.83 3.62
C GLY A 86 18.43 25.21 5.04
N PHE A 87 18.27 24.25 5.96
CA PHE A 87 18.73 24.38 7.34
C PHE A 87 18.96 23.00 7.97
N ILE A 88 19.73 22.97 9.07
CA ILE A 88 19.88 21.82 9.97
C ILE A 88 19.74 22.32 11.42
N VAL A 89 18.87 21.70 12.19
CA VAL A 89 18.67 21.93 13.62
C VAL A 89 19.48 20.91 14.41
N PHE A 90 20.33 21.41 15.31
CA PHE A 90 21.13 20.62 16.24
C PHE A 90 20.70 20.82 17.69
N SER A 91 20.87 19.78 18.52
CA SER A 91 20.73 19.89 19.97
C SER A 91 21.91 20.63 20.60
N ALA A 92 21.69 21.26 21.76
CA ALA A 92 22.73 22.02 22.49
C ALA A 92 23.59 21.16 23.44
N THR A 93 23.35 19.85 23.50
CA THR A 93 24.06 18.90 24.38
C THR A 93 24.35 17.59 23.65
N THR A 94 25.45 16.94 24.01
CA THR A 94 25.82 15.63 23.46
C THR A 94 24.95 14.47 23.96
N ASP A 95 24.13 14.71 24.97
CA ASP A 95 23.21 13.71 25.57
C ASP A 95 21.86 13.61 24.84
N ILE A 96 21.66 14.44 23.80
CA ILE A 96 20.53 14.37 22.87
C ILE A 96 21.08 14.12 21.47
N SER A 97 20.30 13.46 20.61
CA SER A 97 20.66 13.23 19.20
C SER A 97 21.20 14.50 18.52
N PRO A 98 22.27 14.40 17.71
CA PRO A 98 22.92 15.57 17.13
C PRO A 98 21.99 16.38 16.24
N VAL A 99 21.32 15.73 15.29
CA VAL A 99 20.38 16.36 14.37
C VAL A 99 18.96 16.13 14.84
N ILE A 100 18.18 17.20 14.98
CA ILE A 100 16.76 17.14 15.39
C ILE A 100 15.84 17.29 14.19
N ALA A 101 16.12 18.24 13.32
CA ALA A 101 15.34 18.49 12.12
C ALA A 101 16.23 19.06 11.02
N TYR A 102 15.86 18.91 9.75
CA TYR A 102 16.52 19.61 8.66
C TYR A 102 15.63 19.63 7.42
N SER A 103 15.91 20.57 6.53
CA SER A 103 15.36 20.60 5.17
C SER A 103 16.42 21.07 4.20
N TYR A 104 16.46 20.44 3.03
CA TYR A 104 17.29 20.85 1.90
C TYR A 104 16.50 21.66 0.87
N GLU A 105 15.22 21.90 1.14
CA GLU A 105 14.27 22.48 0.19
C GLU A 105 13.62 23.77 0.70
N SER A 106 13.76 24.07 1.98
CA SER A 106 13.18 25.23 2.63
C SER A 106 14.16 25.82 3.65
N ASN A 107 14.19 27.15 3.75
CA ASN A 107 14.94 27.82 4.81
C ASN A 107 14.22 27.65 6.15
N PHE A 108 14.95 27.86 7.25
CA PHE A 108 14.33 27.79 8.57
C PHE A 108 13.37 28.98 8.76
N PRO A 109 12.11 28.75 9.15
CA PRO A 109 11.16 29.83 9.34
C PRO A 109 11.41 30.51 10.69
N TRP A 110 12.03 31.68 10.70
CA TRP A 110 12.26 32.45 11.92
C TRP A 110 11.09 33.36 12.33
N VAL A 111 10.01 33.38 11.55
CA VAL A 111 8.87 34.26 11.80
C VAL A 111 8.17 33.85 13.11
N GLU A 112 8.17 34.73 14.10
CA GLU A 112 7.44 34.52 15.36
C GLU A 112 5.94 34.69 15.11
N SER A 113 5.25 33.57 14.90
CA SER A 113 3.81 33.51 14.66
C SER A 113 3.26 32.20 15.19
N SER A 114 2.01 32.19 15.67
CA SER A 114 1.27 30.95 15.99
C SER A 114 1.08 30.04 14.77
N GLU A 115 1.34 30.58 13.58
CA GLU A 115 1.31 29.88 12.31
C GLU A 115 2.62 29.15 12.00
N ASN A 116 3.69 29.44 12.72
CA ASN A 116 5.00 28.83 12.50
C ASN A 116 5.15 27.54 13.31
N ILE A 117 4.51 26.50 12.80
CA ILE A 117 4.44 25.19 13.46
C ILE A 117 5.83 24.59 13.70
N LEU A 118 6.78 24.71 12.78
CA LEU A 118 8.11 24.10 12.97
C LEU A 118 8.89 24.78 14.09
N LEU A 119 8.92 26.12 14.11
CA LEU A 119 9.66 26.85 15.14
C LEU A 119 9.11 26.50 16.54
N ASP A 120 7.79 26.52 16.67
CA ASP A 120 7.10 26.16 17.92
C ASP A 120 7.36 24.70 18.31
N MET A 121 7.26 23.79 17.34
CA MET A 121 7.49 22.35 17.52
C MET A 121 8.93 22.07 17.99
N VAL A 122 9.93 22.65 17.32
CA VAL A 122 11.35 22.45 17.66
C VAL A 122 11.67 22.99 19.06
N ARG A 123 11.19 24.19 19.39
CA ARG A 123 11.37 24.77 20.73
C ARG A 123 10.75 23.88 21.79
N LYS A 124 9.49 23.50 21.62
CA LYS A 124 8.77 22.66 22.59
C LYS A 124 9.43 21.29 22.77
N ASP A 125 9.81 20.64 21.67
CA ASP A 125 10.49 19.34 21.68
C ASP A 125 11.82 19.41 22.42
N LEU A 126 12.71 20.33 22.03
CA LEU A 126 14.01 20.50 22.70
C LEU A 126 13.87 20.83 24.18
N SER A 127 12.91 21.70 24.56
CA SER A 127 12.60 21.97 25.97
C SER A 127 12.17 20.70 26.73
N LEU A 128 11.31 19.87 26.13
CA LEU A 128 10.87 18.62 26.76
C LEU A 128 12.00 17.59 26.88
N ARG A 129 12.88 17.48 25.88
CA ARG A 129 14.06 16.60 25.94
C ARG A 129 15.03 17.06 27.02
N ASN A 130 15.32 18.35 27.11
CA ASN A 130 16.16 18.92 28.16
C ASN A 130 15.55 18.69 29.55
N LYS A 131 14.22 18.85 29.68
CA LYS A 131 13.51 18.52 30.91
C LYS A 131 13.67 17.04 31.27
N ALA A 132 13.48 16.13 30.31
CA ALA A 132 13.67 14.70 30.52
C ALA A 132 15.08 14.34 31.00
N LEU A 133 16.12 15.01 30.47
CA LEU A 133 17.49 14.86 30.96
C LEU A 133 17.64 15.39 32.39
N SER A 134 17.14 16.59 32.67
CA SER A 134 17.24 17.20 34.01
C SER A 134 16.54 16.38 35.10
N GLU A 135 15.46 15.69 34.73
CA GLU A 135 14.69 14.80 35.62
C GLU A 135 15.23 13.36 35.59
N SER A 136 16.34 13.09 34.89
CA SER A 136 16.95 11.75 34.76
C SER A 136 15.99 10.69 34.22
N ALA A 137 15.05 11.10 33.37
CA ALA A 137 14.04 10.24 32.77
C ALA A 137 14.58 9.47 31.54
N VAL A 138 15.65 9.97 30.91
CA VAL A 138 16.29 9.32 29.76
C VAL A 138 17.23 8.20 30.23
N SER A 139 17.20 7.05 29.53
CA SER A 139 18.06 5.92 29.90
C SER A 139 19.53 6.18 29.60
N HIS A 140 20.42 5.61 30.41
CA HIS A 140 21.88 5.68 30.17
C HIS A 140 22.28 5.08 28.82
N GLU A 141 21.53 4.08 28.33
CA GLU A 141 21.77 3.47 27.03
C GLU A 141 21.49 4.45 25.89
N GLN A 142 20.38 5.20 25.98
CA GLN A 142 20.02 6.22 25.00
C GLN A 142 21.05 7.37 25.01
N ILE A 143 21.41 7.87 26.19
CA ILE A 143 22.46 8.91 26.32
C ILE A 143 23.78 8.44 25.71
N ALA A 144 24.19 7.20 25.97
CA ALA A 144 25.41 6.65 25.39
C ALA A 144 25.31 6.48 23.87
N ALA A 145 24.13 6.17 23.33
CA ALA A 145 23.90 6.10 21.89
C ALA A 145 24.00 7.48 21.23
N ASP A 146 23.39 8.51 21.82
CA ASP A 146 23.45 9.89 21.31
C ASP A 146 24.88 10.47 21.38
N ASN A 147 25.62 10.21 22.47
CA ASN A 147 27.04 10.58 22.56
C ASN A 147 27.91 9.88 21.48
N ARG A 148 27.62 8.61 21.15
CA ARG A 148 28.27 7.91 20.03
C ARG A 148 27.90 8.53 18.69
N ALA A 149 26.64 8.95 18.50
CA ALA A 149 26.21 9.66 17.30
C ALA A 149 26.97 10.98 17.14
N TRP A 150 27.02 11.81 18.18
CA TRP A 150 27.82 13.05 18.20
C TRP A 150 29.29 12.83 17.85
N SER A 151 29.90 11.77 18.38
CA SER A 151 31.29 11.42 18.07
C SER A 151 31.51 11.23 16.55
N LYS A 152 30.53 10.66 15.82
CA LYS A 152 30.59 10.54 14.36
C LYS A 152 30.62 11.92 13.69
N TYR A 153 29.72 12.83 14.10
CA TYR A 153 29.65 14.20 13.60
C TYR A 153 30.86 15.06 13.93
N LEU A 154 31.63 14.73 14.97
CA LEU A 154 32.80 15.50 15.40
C LEU A 154 34.14 14.89 14.96
N SER A 155 34.17 13.63 14.49
CA SER A 155 35.41 12.88 14.21
C SER A 155 36.24 13.37 13.01
N GLY A 156 35.67 14.21 12.13
CA GLY A 156 36.37 14.73 10.94
C GLY A 156 36.53 13.73 9.78
N ASN A 157 36.13 12.47 9.96
CA ASN A 157 36.13 11.42 8.94
C ASN A 157 34.69 11.07 8.55
N ALA A 158 33.93 12.05 8.07
CA ALA A 158 32.56 11.84 7.60
C ALA A 158 32.56 10.87 6.40
N VAL A 159 32.13 9.63 6.63
CA VAL A 159 31.88 8.64 5.58
C VAL A 159 30.40 8.73 5.20
N PRO A 160 30.03 8.66 3.90
CA PRO A 160 28.64 8.53 3.50
C PRO A 160 27.95 7.43 4.30
N LEU A 161 26.82 7.76 4.92
CA LEU A 161 26.06 6.78 5.68
C LEU A 161 25.36 5.83 4.72
N GLU A 162 25.34 4.54 5.03
CA GLU A 162 24.33 3.66 4.45
C GLU A 162 22.97 4.09 4.99
N THR A 163 22.17 4.74 4.14
CA THR A 163 20.83 5.19 4.47
C THR A 163 19.81 4.31 3.76
N LYS A 164 18.83 3.80 4.48
CA LYS A 164 17.61 3.27 3.88
C LYS A 164 16.53 4.32 4.00
N GLN A 165 15.92 4.74 2.90
CA GLN A 165 14.94 5.82 2.89
C GLN A 165 13.68 5.42 2.12
N TRP A 166 12.53 5.80 2.66
CA TRP A 166 11.22 5.65 2.06
C TRP A 166 10.46 6.99 2.13
N PRO A 167 9.96 7.53 1.01
CA PRO A 167 10.29 7.09 -0.34
C PRO A 167 11.76 7.33 -0.69
N GLU A 168 12.21 6.75 -1.80
CA GLU A 168 13.54 7.02 -2.35
C GLU A 168 13.75 8.53 -2.54
N PRO A 169 14.96 9.07 -2.27
CA PRO A 169 15.27 10.48 -2.47
C PRO A 169 14.88 10.97 -3.87
N GLY A 170 14.11 12.07 -3.94
CA GLY A 170 13.61 12.64 -5.20
C GLY A 170 12.31 12.02 -5.75
N TYR A 171 11.61 11.18 -4.98
CA TYR A 171 10.35 10.56 -5.39
C TYR A 171 9.24 11.55 -5.76
N SER A 172 9.11 12.65 -5.01
CA SER A 172 8.08 13.67 -5.20
C SER A 172 8.66 15.07 -4.96
N SER A 173 7.91 16.11 -5.33
CA SER A 173 8.26 17.51 -5.07
C SER A 173 8.20 17.90 -3.59
N THR A 174 7.63 17.05 -2.73
CA THR A 174 7.65 17.23 -1.28
C THR A 174 8.71 16.36 -0.61
N THR A 175 9.41 15.50 -1.37
CA THR A 175 10.31 14.42 -0.91
C THR A 175 9.69 13.30 -0.10
N GLY A 176 8.44 13.46 0.35
CA GLY A 176 7.65 12.44 1.03
C GLY A 176 6.73 11.65 0.09
N TRP A 177 6.02 10.67 0.64
CA TRP A 177 5.00 9.92 -0.09
C TRP A 177 3.87 10.82 -0.57
N VAL A 178 3.36 11.70 0.30
CA VAL A 178 2.27 12.64 -0.03
C VAL A 178 2.82 13.73 -0.94
N LYS A 179 2.40 13.70 -2.20
CA LYS A 179 2.93 14.57 -3.27
C LYS A 179 2.43 16.01 -3.20
N THR A 180 1.43 16.28 -2.38
CA THR A 180 0.76 17.56 -2.28
C THR A 180 1.21 18.34 -1.04
N ALA A 181 1.37 19.65 -1.20
CA ALA A 181 1.54 20.60 -0.10
C ALA A 181 0.31 21.51 -0.10
N TRP A 182 -0.81 21.02 0.41
CA TRP A 182 -2.02 21.82 0.55
C TRP A 182 -1.95 22.75 1.76
N ASP A 183 -2.80 23.76 1.75
CA ASP A 183 -2.92 24.82 2.75
C ASP A 183 -4.35 24.79 3.32
N GLN A 184 -4.57 25.51 4.42
CA GLN A 184 -5.86 25.66 5.07
C GLN A 184 -6.67 26.84 4.52
N GLY A 185 -6.03 27.77 3.81
CA GLY A 185 -6.66 28.92 3.16
C GLY A 185 -7.29 28.61 1.78
N PRO A 186 -7.72 29.63 1.02
CA PRO A 186 -8.19 29.45 -0.35
C PRO A 186 -7.11 28.85 -1.26
N PRO A 187 -7.47 27.96 -2.20
CA PRO A 187 -8.83 27.57 -2.56
C PRO A 187 -9.43 26.47 -1.66
N TYR A 188 -8.65 25.88 -0.76
CA TYR A 188 -9.05 24.71 0.05
C TYR A 188 -10.22 25.02 1.01
N SER A 189 -10.28 26.25 1.53
CA SER A 189 -11.37 26.71 2.41
C SER A 189 -12.60 27.26 1.69
N ASN A 190 -12.65 27.27 0.35
CA ASN A 190 -13.72 27.97 -0.39
C ASN A 190 -15.14 27.50 -0.06
N TYR A 191 -15.29 26.27 0.44
CA TYR A 191 -16.57 25.69 0.86
C TYR A 191 -16.76 25.61 2.38
N CYS A 192 -15.80 26.06 3.18
CA CYS A 192 -16.01 26.24 4.61
C CYS A 192 -17.07 27.33 4.88
N PRO A 193 -17.74 27.33 6.04
CA PRO A 193 -18.71 28.36 6.37
C PRO A 193 -18.08 29.76 6.41
N LYS A 194 -18.90 30.80 6.22
CA LYS A 194 -18.53 32.16 6.64
C LYS A 194 -18.67 32.28 8.15
N ASP A 195 -17.69 32.87 8.78
CA ASP A 195 -17.69 33.13 10.21
C ASP A 195 -18.72 34.23 10.54
N PRO A 196 -19.68 33.99 11.44
CA PRO A 196 -20.69 34.98 11.79
C PRO A 196 -20.14 36.22 12.51
N ARG A 197 -18.92 36.16 13.05
CA ARG A 197 -18.30 37.29 13.78
C ARG A 197 -17.88 38.42 12.84
N ASN A 198 -17.42 38.09 11.64
CA ASN A 198 -16.85 39.07 10.70
C ASN A 198 -17.26 38.87 9.22
N GLY A 199 -17.92 37.76 8.88
CA GLY A 199 -18.34 37.42 7.52
C GLY A 199 -17.23 36.86 6.62
N GLU A 200 -16.02 36.67 7.15
CA GLU A 200 -14.90 36.05 6.44
C GLU A 200 -15.07 34.55 6.32
N ARG A 201 -14.31 33.92 5.42
CA ARG A 201 -14.35 32.46 5.24
C ARG A 201 -13.56 31.79 6.35
N CYS A 202 -14.15 30.81 7.05
CA CYS A 202 -13.40 29.98 7.98
C CYS A 202 -12.29 29.22 7.26
N VAL A 203 -11.15 29.00 7.90
CA VAL A 203 -10.10 28.11 7.37
C VAL A 203 -10.52 26.64 7.46
N VAL A 204 -9.86 25.75 6.72
CA VAL A 204 -10.19 24.31 6.72
C VAL A 204 -9.97 23.68 8.10
N GLY A 205 -8.83 23.98 8.74
CA GLY A 205 -8.36 23.32 9.95
C GLY A 205 -7.34 22.23 9.63
N CYS A 206 -6.32 22.11 10.48
CA CYS A 206 -5.15 21.26 10.26
C CYS A 206 -5.49 19.77 10.12
N VAL A 207 -6.32 19.25 11.03
CA VAL A 207 -6.79 17.85 11.03
C VAL A 207 -7.47 17.50 9.69
N ALA A 208 -8.35 18.38 9.21
CA ALA A 208 -9.06 18.13 7.96
C ALA A 208 -8.15 18.26 6.73
N THR A 209 -7.18 19.18 6.76
CA THR A 209 -6.21 19.39 5.67
C THR A 209 -5.25 18.19 5.56
N ALA A 210 -4.72 17.71 6.69
CA ALA A 210 -3.87 16.53 6.76
C ALA A 210 -4.62 15.28 6.27
N MET A 211 -5.80 15.01 6.83
CA MET A 211 -6.66 13.92 6.40
C MET A 211 -6.98 13.99 4.90
N ALA A 212 -7.31 15.18 4.37
CA ALA A 212 -7.65 15.35 2.96
C ALA A 212 -6.47 15.06 2.03
N MET A 213 -5.25 15.46 2.39
CA MET A 213 -4.05 15.13 1.61
C MET A 213 -3.72 13.63 1.67
N ILE A 214 -3.96 12.94 2.80
CA ILE A 214 -3.79 11.48 2.89
C ILE A 214 -4.83 10.76 2.01
N VAL A 215 -6.09 11.23 2.01
CA VAL A 215 -7.14 10.70 1.13
C VAL A 215 -6.79 10.91 -0.34
N ASP A 216 -6.30 12.09 -0.69
CA ASP A 216 -5.84 12.43 -2.04
C ASP A 216 -4.64 11.56 -2.45
N TYR A 217 -3.66 11.36 -1.57
CA TYR A 217 -2.50 10.52 -1.83
C TYR A 217 -2.89 9.08 -2.17
N HIS A 218 -3.83 8.48 -1.43
CA HIS A 218 -4.28 7.12 -1.71
C HIS A 218 -5.10 7.01 -2.99
N SER A 219 -5.64 8.11 -3.53
CA SER A 219 -6.37 8.08 -4.81
C SER A 219 -5.49 7.66 -5.99
N ASP A 220 -4.18 7.93 -5.94
CA ASP A 220 -3.20 7.52 -6.96
C ASP A 220 -2.96 6.00 -7.00
N ARG A 221 -3.36 5.26 -5.96
CA ARG A 221 -3.08 3.82 -5.81
C ARG A 221 -4.06 2.88 -6.50
N ARG A 222 -4.97 3.41 -7.32
CA ARG A 222 -5.99 2.64 -8.06
C ARG A 222 -7.01 1.89 -7.17
N ASP A 223 -7.23 2.30 -5.92
CA ASP A 223 -8.33 1.80 -5.10
C ASP A 223 -9.03 2.94 -4.34
N TYR A 224 -10.30 3.16 -4.69
CA TYR A 224 -10.99 4.44 -4.61
C TYR A 224 -11.58 4.77 -3.24
N ILE A 225 -11.63 6.07 -2.92
CA ILE A 225 -12.55 6.65 -1.93
C ILE A 225 -13.95 6.04 -2.07
N ALA A 226 -14.50 5.49 -0.98
CA ALA A 226 -15.78 4.81 -1.04
C ALA A 226 -16.91 5.76 -1.47
N LYS A 227 -17.96 5.19 -2.06
CA LYS A 227 -19.19 5.93 -2.33
C LYS A 227 -19.86 6.24 -0.99
N PHE A 228 -19.77 7.48 -0.54
CA PHE A 228 -20.50 7.96 0.63
C PHE A 228 -21.32 9.19 0.32
N GLN A 229 -22.30 9.44 1.18
CA GLN A 229 -23.17 10.61 1.14
C GLN A 229 -23.35 11.15 2.55
N PHE A 230 -23.40 12.47 2.67
CA PHE A 230 -23.84 13.15 3.87
C PHE A 230 -25.35 13.13 3.98
N GLY A 231 -25.84 12.83 5.19
CA GLY A 231 -27.25 12.77 5.52
C GLY A 231 -27.58 13.47 6.84
N SER A 232 -28.82 13.31 7.32
CA SER A 232 -29.26 13.93 8.59
C SER A 232 -28.42 13.54 9.80
N SER A 233 -27.84 12.34 9.81
CA SER A 233 -26.95 11.85 10.88
C SER A 233 -25.61 12.59 10.97
N ASP A 234 -25.20 13.28 9.91
CA ASP A 234 -23.92 13.99 9.84
C ASP A 234 -24.02 15.45 10.30
N ARG A 235 -25.23 15.90 10.64
CA ARG A 235 -25.47 17.26 11.12
C ARG A 235 -24.87 17.45 12.51
N TYR A 236 -24.33 18.63 12.76
CA TYR A 236 -23.77 19.03 14.05
C TYR A 236 -23.69 20.54 14.19
N VAL A 237 -23.50 21.01 15.42
CA VAL A 237 -23.28 22.43 15.72
C VAL A 237 -21.79 22.68 15.90
N SER A 238 -21.25 23.62 15.13
CA SER A 238 -19.88 24.10 15.25
C SER A 238 -19.85 25.25 16.26
N HIS A 239 -19.25 25.01 17.42
CA HIS A 239 -19.32 25.91 18.60
C HIS A 239 -18.16 26.90 18.72
N ARG A 240 -17.29 27.02 17.70
CA ARG A 240 -16.11 27.91 17.74
C ARG A 240 -16.49 29.39 17.66
N THR A 241 -17.68 29.70 17.18
CA THR A 241 -18.15 31.07 16.96
C THR A 241 -19.40 31.38 17.78
N SER A 242 -19.70 32.67 17.95
CA SER A 242 -20.94 33.16 18.56
C SER A 242 -21.58 34.18 17.62
N PRO A 243 -22.79 33.92 17.08
CA PRO A 243 -23.59 32.69 17.21
C PRO A 243 -22.87 31.45 16.63
N PRO A 244 -23.19 30.22 17.10
CA PRO A 244 -22.62 29.00 16.54
C PRO A 244 -23.16 28.73 15.13
N ILE A 245 -22.43 27.91 14.36
CA ILE A 245 -22.80 27.54 12.98
C ILE A 245 -23.43 26.13 12.98
N ASN A 246 -24.67 25.99 12.50
CA ASN A 246 -25.34 24.71 12.36
C ASN A 246 -25.01 24.06 11.00
N ILE A 247 -24.18 23.04 11.00
CA ILE A 247 -23.95 22.18 9.83
C ILE A 247 -25.08 21.14 9.80
N ASP A 248 -25.99 21.09 8.85
CA ASP A 248 -26.04 21.72 7.53
C ASP A 248 -27.09 22.85 7.41
N ALA A 249 -27.82 23.11 8.50
CA ALA A 249 -29.01 23.97 8.50
C ALA A 249 -28.71 25.42 8.10
N ASP A 250 -27.50 25.92 8.37
CA ASP A 250 -27.08 27.28 8.08
C ASP A 250 -26.34 27.43 6.74
N SER A 251 -26.44 26.44 5.83
CA SER A 251 -25.74 26.45 4.53
C SER A 251 -26.00 27.71 3.71
N ILE A 252 -27.25 28.19 3.68
CA ILE A 252 -27.62 29.45 3.02
C ILE A 252 -27.09 30.65 3.80
N THR A 253 -27.29 30.68 5.12
CA THR A 253 -26.93 31.80 6.01
C THR A 253 -25.43 32.10 5.97
N TYR A 254 -24.60 31.07 6.06
CA TYR A 254 -23.14 31.18 6.11
C TYR A 254 -22.47 30.71 4.82
N ASN A 255 -23.22 30.62 3.72
CA ASN A 255 -22.71 30.40 2.36
C ASN A 255 -21.71 29.24 2.24
N PHE A 256 -22.12 28.05 2.65
CA PHE A 256 -21.40 26.78 2.41
C PHE A 256 -22.34 25.80 1.69
N PRO A 257 -21.82 24.80 0.94
CA PRO A 257 -22.68 23.89 0.22
C PRO A 257 -23.52 23.06 1.20
N SER A 258 -24.82 22.96 0.92
CA SER A 258 -25.67 22.01 1.63
C SER A 258 -25.18 20.58 1.45
N PHE A 259 -25.58 19.63 2.29
CA PHE A 259 -25.22 18.23 2.13
C PHE A 259 -25.63 17.66 0.76
N ASN A 260 -26.79 18.05 0.22
CA ASN A 260 -27.18 17.67 -1.13
C ASN A 260 -26.17 18.16 -2.17
N LYS A 261 -25.75 19.42 -2.07
CA LYS A 261 -24.79 20.01 -3.00
C LYS A 261 -23.38 19.43 -2.82
N LEU A 262 -22.97 19.20 -1.58
CA LEU A 262 -21.69 18.59 -1.26
C LEU A 262 -21.62 17.14 -1.78
N ASN A 263 -22.72 16.39 -1.68
CA ASN A 263 -22.82 15.03 -2.26
C ASN A 263 -22.64 15.03 -3.78
N GLU A 264 -23.14 16.05 -4.50
CA GLU A 264 -22.86 16.22 -5.93
C GLU A 264 -21.35 16.44 -6.18
N TYR A 265 -20.72 17.34 -5.41
CA TYR A 265 -19.27 17.58 -5.53
C TYR A 265 -18.43 16.35 -5.21
N ILE A 266 -18.79 15.56 -4.20
CA ILE A 266 -18.10 14.31 -3.87
C ILE A 266 -18.28 13.27 -4.99
N SER A 267 -19.45 13.20 -5.63
CA SER A 267 -19.64 12.36 -6.81
C SER A 267 -18.71 12.77 -7.96
N THR A 268 -18.64 14.06 -8.28
CA THR A 268 -17.75 14.56 -9.33
C THR A 268 -16.27 14.38 -8.98
N LEU A 269 -15.88 14.58 -7.72
CA LEU A 269 -14.53 14.31 -7.24
C LEU A 269 -14.17 12.84 -7.42
N ARG A 270 -15.09 11.92 -7.09
CA ARG A 270 -14.89 10.48 -7.29
C ARG A 270 -14.72 10.13 -8.76
N GLU A 271 -15.54 10.71 -9.65
CA GLU A 271 -15.38 10.55 -11.10
C GLU A 271 -14.02 11.06 -11.61
N GLN A 272 -13.53 12.19 -11.08
CA GLN A 272 -12.20 12.70 -11.43
C GLN A 272 -11.08 11.76 -11.00
N TYR A 273 -11.13 11.22 -9.78
CA TYR A 273 -10.17 10.21 -9.34
C TYR A 273 -10.23 8.96 -10.22
N ILE A 274 -11.43 8.48 -10.59
CA ILE A 274 -11.60 7.34 -11.53
C ILE A 274 -10.93 7.61 -12.87
N SER A 275 -11.10 8.82 -13.40
CA SER A 275 -10.49 9.23 -14.66
C SER A 275 -8.99 9.53 -14.59
N ASN A 276 -8.35 9.41 -13.42
CA ASN A 276 -6.96 9.82 -13.18
C ASN A 276 -6.69 11.29 -13.56
N ALA A 277 -7.67 12.16 -13.33
CA ALA A 277 -7.58 13.59 -13.60
C ALA A 277 -7.14 14.36 -12.36
N TYR A 278 -6.36 15.43 -12.54
CA TYR A 278 -6.01 16.33 -11.46
C TYR A 278 -7.25 16.99 -10.85
N LEU A 279 -7.35 17.00 -9.51
CA LEU A 279 -8.42 17.72 -8.84
C LEU A 279 -8.37 19.22 -9.14
N ASN A 280 -9.50 19.73 -9.63
CA ASN A 280 -9.73 21.17 -9.76
C ASN A 280 -9.91 21.83 -8.38
N MET A 281 -9.86 23.15 -8.33
CA MET A 281 -9.96 23.92 -7.08
C MET A 281 -11.24 23.65 -6.30
N SER A 282 -12.39 23.50 -6.98
CA SER A 282 -13.67 23.20 -6.35
C SER A 282 -13.67 21.82 -5.68
N ASN A 283 -13.08 20.81 -6.30
CA ASN A 283 -13.03 19.46 -5.75
C ASN A 283 -12.04 19.36 -4.58
N ARG A 284 -10.92 20.10 -4.62
CA ARG A 284 -10.05 20.23 -3.44
C ARG A 284 -10.79 20.87 -2.26
N ALA A 285 -11.56 21.93 -2.51
CA ALA A 285 -12.38 22.56 -1.47
C ALA A 285 -13.47 21.61 -0.93
N ALA A 286 -14.10 20.82 -1.80
CA ALA A 286 -15.11 19.84 -1.41
C ALA A 286 -14.52 18.74 -0.53
N LEU A 287 -13.34 18.20 -0.89
CA LEU A 287 -12.67 17.18 -0.08
C LEU A 287 -12.30 17.71 1.30
N ASN A 288 -11.68 18.89 1.37
CA ASN A 288 -11.29 19.52 2.63
C ASN A 288 -12.50 19.79 3.53
N PHE A 289 -13.58 20.35 2.97
CA PHE A 289 -14.81 20.58 3.74
C PHE A 289 -15.47 19.28 4.19
N ALA A 290 -15.48 18.25 3.34
CA ALA A 290 -15.99 16.93 3.71
C ALA A 290 -15.18 16.30 4.85
N CYS A 291 -13.84 16.30 4.78
CA CYS A 291 -12.97 15.86 5.87
C CYS A 291 -13.30 16.62 7.16
N GLY A 292 -13.41 17.95 7.12
CA GLY A 292 -13.79 18.78 8.26
C GLY A 292 -15.15 18.43 8.86
N ILE A 293 -16.17 18.16 8.04
CA ILE A 293 -17.47 17.67 8.53
C ILE A 293 -17.32 16.32 9.26
N THR A 294 -16.58 15.37 8.67
CA THR A 294 -16.47 14.02 9.24
C THR A 294 -15.75 13.96 10.59
N VAL A 295 -14.84 14.90 10.85
CA VAL A 295 -14.20 15.04 12.17
C VAL A 295 -14.95 16.00 13.11
N ARG A 296 -16.08 16.55 12.65
CA ARG A 296 -16.93 17.54 13.36
C ARG A 296 -16.16 18.81 13.76
N MET A 297 -15.58 19.45 12.76
CA MET A 297 -14.74 20.65 12.88
C MET A 297 -15.43 21.83 13.57
N GLY A 298 -14.76 22.43 14.55
CA GLY A 298 -15.06 23.78 15.05
C GLY A 298 -14.51 24.82 14.07
N TYR A 299 -15.36 25.39 13.21
CA TYR A 299 -14.95 26.31 12.15
C TYR A 299 -14.83 27.75 12.64
N GLY A 300 -13.72 28.42 12.32
CA GLY A 300 -13.49 29.85 12.58
C GLY A 300 -12.58 30.49 11.54
N TYR A 301 -12.67 31.81 11.37
CA TYR A 301 -11.76 32.57 10.49
C TYR A 301 -10.32 32.63 11.05
N ASP A 302 -10.20 32.67 12.38
CA ASP A 302 -8.96 32.73 13.16
C ASP A 302 -8.38 31.35 13.49
N GLY A 303 -8.86 30.32 12.80
CA GLY A 303 -8.48 28.93 13.00
C GLY A 303 -9.69 28.01 13.02
N SER A 304 -9.49 26.75 12.65
CA SER A 304 -10.50 25.70 12.75
C SER A 304 -9.90 24.49 13.45
N GLY A 305 -10.64 23.87 14.38
CA GLY A 305 -10.10 22.88 15.32
C GLY A 305 -10.94 21.61 15.45
N SER A 306 -10.26 20.47 15.55
CA SER A 306 -10.84 19.15 15.81
C SER A 306 -9.80 18.26 16.51
N PHE A 307 -10.15 17.02 16.82
CA PHE A 307 -9.25 16.02 17.42
C PHE A 307 -8.79 15.00 16.38
N THR A 308 -7.48 14.73 16.34
CA THR A 308 -6.86 13.80 15.38
C THR A 308 -7.38 12.36 15.57
N ASN A 309 -7.74 11.93 16.77
CA ASN A 309 -8.34 10.61 17.03
C ASN A 309 -9.67 10.38 16.31
N ARG A 310 -10.36 11.42 15.84
CA ARG A 310 -11.58 11.28 15.05
C ARG A 310 -11.30 10.85 13.62
N VAL A 311 -10.09 11.05 13.13
CA VAL A 311 -9.67 10.75 11.75
C VAL A 311 -9.84 9.26 11.46
N ALA A 312 -9.40 8.38 12.37
CA ALA A 312 -9.53 6.93 12.16
C ALA A 312 -10.99 6.50 11.94
N GLY A 313 -11.89 6.98 12.80
CA GLY A 313 -13.33 6.71 12.68
C GLY A 313 -13.93 7.32 11.41
N ALA A 314 -13.53 8.54 11.05
CA ALA A 314 -13.97 9.20 9.83
C ALA A 314 -13.55 8.44 8.56
N LEU A 315 -12.27 8.04 8.48
CA LEU A 315 -11.73 7.29 7.35
C LEU A 315 -12.48 5.96 7.14
N VAL A 316 -12.66 5.19 8.21
CA VAL A 316 -13.32 3.86 8.12
C VAL A 316 -14.83 4.01 7.86
N SER A 317 -15.51 4.88 8.60
CA SER A 317 -16.99 4.96 8.53
C SER A 317 -17.54 5.75 7.35
N LYS A 318 -16.75 6.68 6.78
CA LYS A 318 -17.19 7.55 5.68
C LYS A 318 -16.39 7.36 4.41
N PHE A 319 -15.07 7.33 4.50
CA PHE A 319 -14.22 7.21 3.31
C PHE A 319 -13.99 5.74 2.89
N GLY A 320 -14.49 4.78 3.68
CA GLY A 320 -14.52 3.34 3.43
C GLY A 320 -13.18 2.64 3.62
N TYR A 321 -12.24 3.28 4.30
CA TYR A 321 -10.94 2.69 4.58
C TYR A 321 -11.09 1.37 5.32
N LYS A 322 -10.31 0.36 4.93
CA LYS A 322 -10.33 -0.97 5.54
C LYS A 322 -9.97 -0.91 7.03
N SER A 323 -9.00 -0.06 7.35
CA SER A 323 -8.61 0.22 8.72
C SER A 323 -7.94 1.58 8.84
N ALA A 324 -7.97 2.09 10.07
CA ALA A 324 -7.17 3.18 10.60
C ALA A 324 -7.15 2.99 12.11
N THR A 325 -6.01 3.22 12.75
CA THR A 325 -5.78 2.92 14.18
C THR A 325 -5.23 4.14 14.89
N VAL A 326 -5.87 4.54 15.98
CA VAL A 326 -5.34 5.58 16.88
C VAL A 326 -4.41 4.93 17.90
N MET A 327 -3.21 5.50 18.07
CA MET A 327 -2.25 5.09 19.08
C MET A 327 -1.70 6.33 19.80
N THR A 328 -1.53 6.25 21.12
CA THR A 328 -0.96 7.33 21.95
C THR A 328 0.41 6.97 22.55
N SER A 329 0.82 5.70 22.44
CA SER A 329 2.13 5.22 22.87
C SER A 329 2.53 3.98 22.08
N GLY A 330 3.82 3.63 22.09
CA GLY A 330 4.33 2.41 21.44
C GLY A 330 4.15 2.38 19.92
N PHE A 331 3.93 3.54 19.28
CA PHE A 331 3.56 3.61 17.86
C PHE A 331 4.74 3.56 16.89
N TYR A 332 5.97 3.83 17.32
CA TYR A 332 7.14 3.92 16.44
C TYR A 332 7.35 2.70 15.53
N PRO A 333 7.28 1.45 16.01
CA PRO A 333 7.41 0.28 15.13
C PRO A 333 6.34 0.22 14.03
N THR A 334 5.10 0.60 14.37
CA THR A 334 3.99 0.67 13.41
C THR A 334 4.16 1.82 12.44
N LEU A 335 4.57 3.00 12.91
CA LEU A 335 4.83 4.17 12.09
C LEU A 335 5.95 3.90 11.07
N SER A 336 7.09 3.35 11.51
CA SER A 336 8.19 2.99 10.60
C SER A 336 7.74 1.95 9.57
N LYS A 337 6.96 0.94 9.98
CA LYS A 337 6.41 -0.05 9.04
C LYS A 337 5.48 0.60 8.01
N ASN A 338 4.59 1.49 8.46
CA ASN A 338 3.69 2.24 7.59
C ASN A 338 4.45 3.05 6.55
N MET A 339 5.53 3.75 6.91
CA MET A 339 6.34 4.50 5.95
C MET A 339 7.00 3.58 4.92
N LYS A 340 7.45 2.38 5.32
CA LYS A 340 8.01 1.36 4.40
C LYS A 340 6.94 0.77 3.47
N ASP A 341 5.72 0.59 3.98
CA ASP A 341 4.55 0.14 3.22
C ASP A 341 3.87 1.27 2.47
N SER A 342 4.45 2.47 2.50
CA SER A 342 3.97 3.67 1.82
C SER A 342 2.55 4.08 2.24
N LEU A 343 2.28 3.99 3.54
CA LEU A 343 1.03 4.39 4.20
C LEU A 343 1.30 5.62 5.08
N PRO A 344 1.09 6.84 4.59
CA PRO A 344 1.19 8.04 5.40
C PRO A 344 0.31 7.97 6.65
N ALA A 345 0.78 8.56 7.74
CA ALA A 345 0.10 8.63 9.02
C ALA A 345 -0.20 10.08 9.39
N GLU A 346 -1.28 10.30 10.15
CA GLU A 346 -1.59 11.63 10.69
C GLU A 346 -1.16 11.70 12.16
N LEU A 347 -0.46 12.75 12.55
CA LEU A 347 0.08 12.95 13.89
C LEU A 347 -0.57 14.19 14.50
N GLY A 348 -1.14 14.05 15.69
CA GLY A 348 -1.47 15.17 16.57
C GLY A 348 -0.24 15.58 17.36
N ILE A 349 0.10 16.86 17.32
CA ILE A 349 1.25 17.44 18.02
C ILE A 349 0.83 18.55 18.98
N GLN A 350 1.55 18.66 20.10
CA GLN A 350 1.41 19.77 21.04
C GLN A 350 2.19 20.99 20.53
N GLY A 351 1.49 22.10 20.31
CA GLY A 351 2.11 23.41 20.14
C GLY A 351 2.32 24.14 21.47
N THR A 352 2.92 25.32 21.39
CA THR A 352 3.08 26.24 22.53
C THR A 352 1.77 26.96 22.88
N GLN A 353 0.87 27.16 21.89
CA GLN A 353 -0.41 27.86 22.06
C GLN A 353 -1.64 26.96 21.87
N GLU A 354 -1.67 26.11 20.85
CA GLU A 354 -2.74 25.12 20.60
C GLU A 354 -2.15 23.83 19.99
N GLY A 355 -2.91 22.73 20.02
CA GLY A 355 -2.54 21.49 19.33
C GLY A 355 -2.64 21.63 17.81
N HIS A 356 -1.79 20.92 17.07
CA HIS A 356 -1.76 20.92 15.61
C HIS A 356 -1.76 19.51 15.04
N ALA A 357 -2.12 19.34 13.77
CA ALA A 357 -2.10 18.06 13.08
C ALA A 357 -1.22 18.12 11.83
N ILE A 358 -0.34 17.13 11.67
CA ILE A 358 0.63 17.02 10.57
C ILE A 358 0.60 15.61 9.98
N ILE A 359 1.24 15.42 8.84
CA ILE A 359 1.39 14.11 8.21
C ILE A 359 2.83 13.63 8.41
N CYS A 360 3.00 12.39 8.82
CA CYS A 360 4.25 11.66 8.65
C CYS A 360 4.14 10.80 7.40
N ASP A 361 5.00 11.03 6.41
CA ASP A 361 4.93 10.37 5.10
C ASP A 361 6.30 9.99 4.54
N GLY A 362 7.28 9.77 5.41
CA GLY A 362 8.54 9.14 5.05
C GLY A 362 9.36 8.70 6.25
N LEU A 363 10.32 7.82 6.01
CA LEU A 363 11.25 7.27 6.99
C LEU A 363 12.65 7.21 6.40
N ARG A 364 13.65 7.54 7.21
CA ARG A 364 15.04 7.22 6.96
C ARG A 364 15.65 6.55 8.16
N GLU A 365 16.22 5.38 7.93
CA GLU A 365 17.04 4.65 8.89
C GLU A 365 18.51 4.97 8.62
N ILE A 366 19.21 5.35 9.68
CA ILE A 366 20.65 5.64 9.66
C ILE A 366 21.33 4.77 10.73
N ASP A 367 22.34 4.00 10.33
CA ASP A 367 23.01 3.09 11.26
C ASP A 367 23.65 3.82 12.45
N GLY A 368 23.28 3.35 13.66
CA GLY A 368 23.70 3.93 14.93
C GLY A 368 23.20 5.35 15.18
N GLN A 369 22.08 5.76 14.57
CA GLN A 369 21.33 6.97 14.90
C GLN A 369 19.85 6.63 15.08
N GLN A 370 19.09 7.58 15.62
CA GLN A 370 17.63 7.47 15.70
C GLN A 370 17.01 7.63 14.30
N ASP A 371 15.87 6.99 14.08
CA ASP A 371 15.09 7.10 12.85
C ASP A 371 14.66 8.55 12.59
N GLN A 372 14.74 8.96 11.33
CA GLN A 372 14.27 10.25 10.85
C GLN A 372 12.97 10.08 10.09
N TYR A 373 11.97 10.89 10.39
CA TYR A 373 10.66 10.87 9.76
C TYR A 373 10.49 12.11 8.90
N HIS A 374 9.92 11.94 7.71
CA HIS A 374 9.53 13.06 6.87
C HIS A 374 8.14 13.54 7.31
N LEU A 375 8.03 14.85 7.58
CA LEU A 375 6.83 15.48 8.09
C LEU A 375 6.34 16.53 7.11
N ASN A 376 5.09 16.41 6.66
CA ASN A 376 4.38 17.43 5.89
C ASN A 376 3.42 18.18 6.83
N PHE A 377 3.60 19.50 6.92
CA PHE A 377 2.94 20.32 7.94
C PHE A 377 1.52 20.75 7.54
N GLY A 378 1.15 20.69 6.26
CA GLY A 378 -0.16 21.07 5.75
C GLY A 378 -0.43 22.57 5.65
N TRP A 379 0.60 23.36 5.37
CA TRP A 379 0.56 24.84 5.32
C TRP A 379 0.94 25.42 3.95
N GLY A 380 0.84 24.63 2.87
CA GLY A 380 1.22 25.10 1.54
C GLY A 380 2.73 25.31 1.40
N GLY A 381 3.13 26.04 0.34
CA GLY A 381 4.53 26.32 0.01
C GLY A 381 4.81 27.76 -0.44
N SER A 382 3.90 28.71 -0.15
CA SER A 382 4.03 30.11 -0.58
C SER A 382 4.23 31.04 0.62
N SER A 383 5.38 31.71 0.67
CA SER A 383 5.90 32.62 1.71
C SER A 383 4.91 33.71 2.22
N PRO A 384 5.03 34.31 3.44
CA PRO A 384 6.22 34.41 4.30
C PRO A 384 6.44 33.13 5.12
N ASP A 385 7.27 32.29 4.50
CA ASP A 385 7.58 30.86 4.62
C ASP A 385 6.70 29.92 5.44
N PRO A 386 5.59 29.35 4.88
CA PRO A 386 5.14 28.06 5.34
C PRO A 386 6.02 26.98 4.69
N MET A 387 6.91 26.44 5.51
CA MET A 387 7.66 25.25 5.17
C MET A 387 6.68 24.09 4.99
N SER A 388 6.62 23.55 3.76
CA SER A 388 5.72 22.45 3.44
C SER A 388 6.10 21.18 4.19
N ALA A 389 7.41 20.91 4.33
CA ALA A 389 7.91 19.70 4.93
C ALA A 389 9.36 19.79 5.46
N ALA A 390 9.67 18.91 6.40
CA ALA A 390 11.01 18.71 6.95
C ALA A 390 11.24 17.26 7.35
N TRP A 391 12.50 16.85 7.41
CA TRP A 391 12.89 15.62 8.07
C TRP A 391 13.16 15.87 9.54
N TYR A 392 12.72 14.96 10.41
CA TYR A 392 12.70 15.18 11.85
C TYR A 392 13.02 13.88 12.62
N VAL A 393 13.86 13.96 13.65
CA VAL A 393 14.05 12.89 14.63
C VAL A 393 12.99 13.03 15.70
N LEU A 394 11.85 12.35 15.55
CA LEU A 394 10.74 12.44 16.50
C LEU A 394 11.18 12.00 17.92
N PRO A 395 10.62 12.55 19.00
CA PRO A 395 11.10 12.27 20.36
C PRO A 395 10.76 10.85 20.82
N SER A 396 11.76 9.96 20.80
CA SER A 396 11.70 8.66 21.48
C SER A 396 11.92 8.82 23.00
N MET A 397 11.12 9.67 23.63
CA MET A 397 11.22 10.03 25.04
C MET A 397 10.15 9.32 25.90
N PRO A 398 10.37 9.19 27.23
CA PRO A 398 9.35 8.65 28.14
C PRO A 398 8.04 9.45 28.09
N ALA A 399 6.96 8.83 28.57
CA ALA A 399 5.65 9.47 28.65
C ALA A 399 5.72 10.80 29.41
N GLY A 400 5.12 11.86 28.85
CA GLY A 400 5.16 13.22 29.38
C GLY A 400 6.28 14.11 28.82
N TYR A 401 7.18 13.57 27.99
CA TYR A 401 8.30 14.29 27.37
C TYR A 401 8.27 14.24 25.83
N SER A 402 7.09 14.07 25.26
CA SER A 402 6.88 14.02 23.81
C SER A 402 5.95 15.14 23.40
N ILE A 403 6.22 15.73 22.24
CA ILE A 403 5.31 16.64 21.54
C ILE A 403 4.21 15.89 20.76
N ILE A 404 4.29 14.56 20.64
CA ILE A 404 3.29 13.77 19.93
C ILE A 404 2.20 13.31 20.91
N ASP A 405 0.97 13.74 20.68
CA ASP A 405 -0.20 13.38 21.50
C ASP A 405 -0.80 12.05 21.09
N GLU A 406 -1.04 11.91 19.79
CA GLU A 406 -1.70 10.75 19.20
C GLU A 406 -1.30 10.62 17.74
N VAL A 407 -1.32 9.39 17.24
CA VAL A 407 -1.06 9.09 15.83
C VAL A 407 -2.18 8.23 15.27
N VAL A 408 -2.57 8.52 14.03
CA VAL A 408 -3.46 7.69 13.24
C VAL A 408 -2.60 6.96 12.21
N VAL A 409 -2.40 5.67 12.45
CA VAL A 409 -1.59 4.76 11.63
C VAL A 409 -2.47 3.65 11.06
N ASN A 410 -1.89 2.76 10.28
CA ASN A 410 -2.57 1.68 9.57
C ASN A 410 -3.74 2.21 8.75
N ILE A 411 -3.53 3.34 8.07
CA ILE A 411 -4.53 3.98 7.21
C ILE A 411 -4.55 3.20 5.88
N TYR A 412 -5.17 2.02 5.90
CA TYR A 412 -5.27 1.16 4.74
C TYR A 412 -6.46 1.59 3.88
N PRO A 413 -6.22 2.05 2.63
CA PRO A 413 -7.30 2.47 1.76
C PRO A 413 -8.30 1.32 1.52
N PRO A 414 -9.51 1.64 1.03
CA PRO A 414 -10.47 0.62 0.65
C PRO A 414 -9.85 -0.30 -0.42
N ASP A 415 -10.03 -1.62 -0.30
CA ASP A 415 -9.89 -2.54 -1.43
C ASP A 415 -11.23 -2.43 -2.19
N LEU A 416 -11.39 -1.48 -3.11
CA LEU A 416 -12.64 -1.32 -3.87
C LEU A 416 -12.34 -1.41 -5.36
N SER A 417 -12.18 -2.65 -5.83
CA SER A 417 -11.94 -2.95 -7.24
C SER A 417 -13.17 -3.55 -7.90
N TYR A 418 -13.34 -3.28 -9.19
CA TYR A 418 -14.03 -4.21 -10.07
C TYR A 418 -13.01 -5.24 -10.50
N GLN A 419 -13.26 -6.53 -10.35
CA GLN A 419 -12.28 -7.54 -10.77
C GLN A 419 -13.02 -8.72 -11.42
N PRO A 420 -13.37 -8.61 -12.72
CA PRO A 420 -13.89 -9.74 -13.45
C PRO A 420 -12.83 -10.84 -13.53
N ASP A 421 -13.24 -12.08 -13.29
CA ASP A 421 -12.42 -13.28 -13.50
C ASP A 421 -13.19 -14.29 -14.35
N ASN A 422 -12.55 -14.86 -15.38
CA ASN A 422 -13.09 -15.96 -16.14
C ASN A 422 -12.33 -17.25 -15.84
N LEU A 423 -13.10 -18.24 -15.39
CA LEU A 423 -12.60 -19.60 -15.26
C LEU A 423 -13.25 -20.48 -16.30
N ILE A 424 -12.52 -21.43 -16.88
CA ILE A 424 -13.03 -22.30 -17.94
C ILE A 424 -12.93 -23.79 -17.59
N SER A 425 -13.92 -24.58 -17.99
CA SER A 425 -13.98 -26.04 -17.82
C SER A 425 -14.69 -26.75 -18.97
N LEU A 426 -14.43 -28.05 -19.13
CA LEU A 426 -15.23 -28.98 -19.95
C LEU A 426 -16.45 -29.54 -19.21
N SER A 427 -16.60 -29.21 -17.92
CA SER A 427 -17.67 -29.66 -17.03
C SER A 427 -18.31 -28.45 -16.36
N PRO A 428 -19.64 -28.40 -16.21
CA PRO A 428 -20.29 -27.29 -15.53
C PRO A 428 -20.06 -27.30 -14.01
N ASP A 429 -19.67 -28.44 -13.44
CA ASP A 429 -19.69 -28.67 -11.99
C ASP A 429 -18.31 -28.60 -11.32
N ASN A 430 -17.22 -28.79 -12.08
CA ASN A 430 -15.87 -28.92 -11.50
C ASN A 430 -14.76 -28.66 -12.54
N ASN A 431 -13.51 -28.67 -12.05
CA ASN A 431 -12.29 -28.57 -12.86
C ASN A 431 -12.15 -27.26 -13.64
N PHE A 432 -12.68 -26.17 -13.09
CA PHE A 432 -12.46 -24.83 -13.60
C PHE A 432 -10.99 -24.45 -13.41
N ILE A 433 -10.36 -23.97 -14.48
CA ILE A 433 -9.00 -23.43 -14.47
C ILE A 433 -9.06 -21.93 -14.70
N GLY A 434 -8.11 -21.19 -14.13
CA GLY A 434 -8.02 -19.74 -14.28
C GLY A 434 -8.34 -18.93 -13.02
N ASP A 435 -8.74 -19.56 -11.92
CA ASP A 435 -9.12 -18.90 -10.66
C ASP A 435 -8.00 -17.97 -10.15
N GLY A 436 -8.32 -16.69 -9.97
CA GLY A 436 -7.41 -15.64 -9.50
C GLY A 436 -6.31 -15.28 -10.50
N ILE A 437 -6.47 -15.65 -11.78
CA ILE A 437 -5.58 -15.27 -12.88
C ILE A 437 -6.32 -14.23 -13.72
N TYR A 438 -5.72 -13.04 -13.87
CA TYR A 438 -6.33 -11.92 -14.59
C TYR A 438 -5.54 -11.58 -15.86
N ASP A 439 -5.90 -12.21 -16.98
CA ASP A 439 -5.21 -12.07 -18.26
C ASP A 439 -5.95 -11.11 -19.19
N LYS A 440 -5.29 -10.00 -19.54
CA LYS A 440 -5.87 -9.00 -20.45
C LYS A 440 -5.87 -9.43 -21.93
N THR A 441 -5.22 -10.56 -22.25
CA THR A 441 -4.86 -10.95 -23.62
C THR A 441 -5.27 -12.38 -24.00
N GLY A 442 -5.69 -13.20 -23.05
CA GLY A 442 -6.03 -14.62 -23.26
C GLY A 442 -4.84 -15.51 -23.65
N ASN A 443 -3.61 -15.05 -23.42
CA ASN A 443 -2.41 -15.78 -23.81
C ASN A 443 -1.93 -16.79 -22.76
N THR A 444 -2.23 -16.54 -21.50
CA THR A 444 -1.87 -17.34 -20.32
C THR A 444 -3.02 -18.22 -19.81
N GLN A 445 -4.28 -17.87 -20.08
CA GLN A 445 -5.45 -18.72 -19.77
C GLN A 445 -6.03 -19.36 -21.05
N LYS A 446 -5.53 -20.55 -21.40
CA LYS A 446 -5.90 -21.28 -22.62
C LYS A 446 -6.53 -22.64 -22.33
N MET A 447 -7.60 -22.97 -23.05
CA MET A 447 -8.16 -24.32 -23.11
C MET A 447 -8.17 -24.84 -24.56
N PHE A 448 -7.91 -26.14 -24.72
CA PHE A 448 -7.75 -26.76 -26.03
C PHE A 448 -9.04 -27.42 -26.55
N LEU A 449 -9.23 -27.33 -27.87
CA LEU A 449 -10.32 -27.93 -28.63
C LEU A 449 -9.98 -29.35 -29.10
N PRO A 450 -10.73 -30.39 -28.67
CA PRO A 450 -10.69 -31.68 -29.36
C PRO A 450 -11.45 -31.52 -30.69
N MET A 451 -10.75 -31.62 -31.82
CA MET A 451 -11.38 -31.52 -33.14
C MET A 451 -11.60 -32.90 -33.76
N GLY A 452 -12.86 -33.17 -34.12
CA GLY A 452 -13.29 -34.35 -34.88
C GLY A 452 -14.74 -34.74 -34.55
N GLY A 453 -15.60 -34.80 -35.57
CA GLY A 453 -17.01 -35.24 -35.46
C GLY A 453 -18.03 -34.12 -35.67
N SER A 454 -19.29 -34.49 -35.94
CA SER A 454 -20.42 -33.56 -36.15
C SER A 454 -21.06 -33.07 -34.84
N ALA A 455 -20.63 -33.58 -33.69
CA ALA A 455 -21.12 -33.17 -32.38
C ALA A 455 -20.37 -31.91 -31.88
N PRO A 456 -21.05 -30.97 -31.19
CA PRO A 456 -20.40 -29.79 -30.65
C PRO A 456 -19.45 -30.14 -29.49
N SER A 457 -18.28 -29.50 -29.46
CA SER A 457 -17.43 -29.43 -28.28
C SER A 457 -18.01 -28.38 -27.32
N VAL A 458 -18.21 -28.76 -26.05
CA VAL A 458 -18.92 -27.94 -25.06
C VAL A 458 -17.95 -27.46 -23.98
N TYR A 459 -17.99 -26.15 -23.71
CA TYR A 459 -17.19 -25.46 -22.72
C TYR A 459 -18.10 -24.68 -21.78
N TYR A 460 -17.66 -24.55 -20.53
CA TYR A 460 -18.33 -23.75 -19.52
C TYR A 460 -17.36 -22.69 -19.03
N VAL A 461 -17.80 -21.43 -19.04
CA VAL A 461 -17.03 -20.30 -18.51
C VAL A 461 -17.77 -19.74 -17.31
N LYS A 462 -17.12 -19.73 -16.15
CA LYS A 462 -17.57 -18.97 -14.99
C LYS A 462 -17.09 -17.54 -15.14
N VAL A 463 -18.04 -16.62 -15.18
CA VAL A 463 -17.81 -15.19 -15.08
C VAL A 463 -18.00 -14.82 -13.62
N GLN A 464 -16.91 -14.59 -12.90
CA GLN A 464 -16.89 -14.35 -11.47
C GLN A 464 -16.58 -12.87 -11.18
N ASN A 465 -17.19 -12.36 -10.11
CA ASN A 465 -16.84 -11.06 -9.55
C ASN A 465 -15.92 -11.27 -8.34
N ASP A 466 -14.61 -11.17 -8.56
CA ASP A 466 -13.62 -11.18 -7.49
C ASP A 466 -13.37 -9.77 -6.91
N GLY A 467 -14.07 -8.77 -7.45
CA GLY A 467 -14.04 -7.41 -6.94
C GLY A 467 -14.93 -7.23 -5.72
N ASP A 468 -14.77 -6.08 -5.07
CA ASP A 468 -15.43 -5.73 -3.80
C ASP A 468 -16.74 -4.95 -4.00
N LEU A 469 -17.08 -4.64 -5.26
CA LEU A 469 -18.28 -3.93 -5.65
C LEU A 469 -19.23 -4.83 -6.45
N ASP A 470 -20.54 -4.62 -6.27
CA ASP A 470 -21.55 -5.21 -7.17
C ASP A 470 -21.27 -4.76 -8.61
N ALA A 471 -21.16 -5.72 -9.52
CA ALA A 471 -20.71 -5.47 -10.88
C ALA A 471 -21.61 -6.14 -11.91
N THR A 472 -21.93 -5.44 -12.99
CA THR A 472 -22.57 -6.03 -14.16
C THR A 472 -21.49 -6.37 -15.18
N MET A 473 -21.30 -7.66 -15.48
CA MET A 473 -20.22 -8.07 -16.37
C MET A 473 -20.69 -8.03 -17.83
N LYS A 474 -19.92 -7.38 -18.71
CA LYS A 474 -20.11 -7.43 -20.15
C LYS A 474 -19.20 -8.51 -20.74
N VAL A 475 -19.80 -9.56 -21.26
CA VAL A 475 -19.13 -10.69 -21.92
C VAL A 475 -19.17 -10.50 -23.43
N THR A 476 -18.01 -10.44 -24.06
CA THR A 476 -17.86 -10.39 -25.52
C THR A 476 -17.16 -11.66 -25.99
N VAL A 477 -17.77 -12.37 -26.93
CA VAL A 477 -17.21 -13.60 -27.50
C VAL A 477 -16.82 -13.32 -28.94
N SER A 478 -15.55 -13.52 -29.29
CA SER A 478 -15.07 -13.37 -30.66
C SER A 478 -14.52 -14.69 -31.19
N LYS A 479 -14.72 -14.94 -32.49
CA LYS A 479 -14.26 -16.15 -33.17
C LYS A 479 -13.33 -15.78 -34.33
N SER A 480 -12.20 -16.46 -34.43
CA SER A 480 -11.31 -16.41 -35.60
C SER A 480 -10.99 -17.82 -36.11
N GLY A 481 -10.48 -17.93 -37.34
CA GLY A 481 -10.21 -19.21 -38.01
C GLY A 481 -11.23 -19.55 -39.11
N SER A 482 -11.36 -20.84 -39.44
CA SER A 482 -12.22 -21.38 -40.49
C SER A 482 -13.66 -20.87 -40.42
N ALA A 483 -14.22 -20.48 -41.56
CA ALA A 483 -15.62 -20.05 -41.67
C ALA A 483 -16.63 -21.17 -41.37
N SER A 484 -16.24 -22.43 -41.62
CA SER A 484 -17.01 -23.64 -41.33
C SER A 484 -17.13 -23.97 -39.83
N ALA A 485 -16.28 -23.39 -38.99
CA ALA A 485 -16.41 -23.50 -37.55
C ALA A 485 -17.42 -22.47 -37.03
N THR A 486 -18.45 -22.94 -36.34
CA THR A 486 -19.52 -22.11 -35.77
C THR A 486 -19.50 -22.15 -34.25
N ILE A 487 -19.91 -21.04 -33.62
CA ILE A 487 -20.06 -20.95 -32.17
C ILE A 487 -21.52 -20.72 -31.80
N LYS A 488 -21.94 -21.28 -30.66
CA LYS A 488 -23.16 -20.89 -29.95
C LYS A 488 -22.85 -20.60 -28.50
N CYS A 489 -23.43 -19.55 -27.95
CA CYS A 489 -23.26 -19.14 -26.57
C CYS A 489 -24.60 -19.16 -25.85
N TYR A 490 -24.64 -19.67 -24.63
CA TYR A 490 -25.84 -19.74 -23.80
C TYR A 490 -25.59 -19.14 -22.43
N ASP A 491 -26.59 -18.47 -21.85
CA ASP A 491 -26.47 -17.76 -20.57
C ASP A 491 -26.46 -18.67 -19.32
N ASN A 492 -26.52 -19.99 -19.52
CA ASN A 492 -26.45 -21.01 -18.48
C ASN A 492 -26.20 -22.40 -19.10
N VAL A 493 -25.99 -23.41 -18.25
CA VAL A 493 -25.80 -24.83 -18.65
C VAL A 493 -26.95 -25.36 -19.53
N SER A 494 -28.18 -24.97 -19.22
CA SER A 494 -29.38 -25.23 -20.03
C SER A 494 -30.15 -23.91 -20.24
N GLY A 495 -29.42 -22.89 -20.70
CA GLY A 495 -29.88 -21.51 -20.81
C GLY A 495 -30.45 -21.12 -22.18
N THR A 496 -30.72 -19.81 -22.32
CA THR A 496 -31.15 -19.18 -23.56
C THR A 496 -29.94 -18.89 -24.45
N ASP A 497 -30.12 -19.00 -25.77
CA ASP A 497 -29.10 -18.62 -26.77
C ASP A 497 -28.85 -17.11 -26.72
N ILE A 498 -27.61 -16.72 -26.43
CA ILE A 498 -27.12 -15.33 -26.35
C ILE A 498 -26.09 -15.02 -27.43
N THR A 499 -25.92 -15.90 -28.40
CA THR A 499 -24.84 -15.84 -29.41
C THR A 499 -24.79 -14.47 -30.08
N SER A 500 -25.92 -13.99 -30.61
CA SER A 500 -25.98 -12.69 -31.31
C SER A 500 -25.54 -11.52 -30.43
N SER A 501 -26.01 -11.46 -29.18
CA SER A 501 -25.62 -10.40 -28.24
C SER A 501 -24.15 -10.50 -27.83
N ALA A 502 -23.65 -11.71 -27.56
CA ALA A 502 -22.28 -11.93 -27.11
C ALA A 502 -21.25 -11.62 -28.21
N THR A 503 -21.59 -11.85 -29.49
CA THR A 503 -20.69 -11.61 -30.62
C THR A 503 -20.80 -10.22 -31.25
N ASP A 504 -21.85 -9.45 -30.94
CA ASP A 504 -22.04 -8.08 -31.45
C ASP A 504 -21.53 -7.04 -30.42
N LYS A 505 -22.41 -6.54 -29.55
CA LYS A 505 -22.09 -5.49 -28.57
C LYS A 505 -21.64 -6.01 -27.20
N GLY A 506 -21.68 -7.32 -27.00
CA GLY A 506 -21.48 -7.98 -25.72
C GLY A 506 -22.81 -8.26 -25.00
N TRP A 507 -22.85 -9.37 -24.28
CA TRP A 507 -23.96 -9.77 -23.43
C TRP A 507 -23.69 -9.36 -21.98
N PHE A 508 -24.72 -8.96 -21.24
CA PHE A 508 -24.57 -8.51 -19.85
C PHE A 508 -25.13 -9.53 -18.86
N THR A 509 -24.39 -9.83 -17.79
CA THR A 509 -24.91 -10.60 -16.66
C THR A 509 -25.94 -9.79 -15.86
N PRO A 510 -26.74 -10.43 -14.99
CA PRO A 510 -27.27 -9.73 -13.82
C PRO A 510 -26.12 -9.17 -12.97
N ALA A 511 -26.40 -8.17 -12.13
CA ALA A 511 -25.41 -7.67 -11.18
C ALA A 511 -24.94 -8.81 -10.26
N LEU A 512 -23.62 -9.06 -10.24
CA LEU A 512 -22.97 -10.05 -9.40
C LEU A 512 -22.41 -9.37 -8.16
N LYS A 513 -22.79 -9.86 -6.98
CA LYS A 513 -22.17 -9.45 -5.72
C LYS A 513 -20.72 -9.98 -5.64
N PRO A 514 -19.87 -9.41 -4.78
CA PRO A 514 -18.53 -9.97 -4.50
C PRO A 514 -18.56 -11.46 -4.20
N GLY A 515 -17.66 -12.21 -4.84
CA GLY A 515 -17.55 -13.67 -4.75
C GLY A 515 -18.72 -14.44 -5.38
N LYS A 516 -19.57 -13.80 -6.20
CA LYS A 516 -20.63 -14.46 -6.96
C LYS A 516 -20.24 -14.60 -8.43
N GLU A 517 -20.81 -15.63 -9.05
CA GLU A 517 -20.47 -16.08 -10.39
C GLU A 517 -21.71 -16.29 -11.25
N LYS A 518 -21.50 -16.26 -12.57
CA LYS A 518 -22.46 -16.65 -13.59
C LYS A 518 -21.79 -17.58 -14.59
N ILE A 519 -22.38 -18.75 -14.82
CA ILE A 519 -21.88 -19.70 -15.81
C ILE A 519 -22.50 -19.37 -17.17
N ILE A 520 -21.67 -19.30 -18.21
CA ILE A 520 -22.09 -19.35 -19.62
C ILE A 520 -21.59 -20.65 -20.25
N ARG A 521 -22.34 -21.17 -21.23
CA ARG A 521 -21.97 -22.37 -21.99
C ARG A 521 -21.63 -21.97 -23.42
N ILE A 522 -20.50 -22.45 -23.94
CA ILE A 522 -20.05 -22.22 -25.31
C ILE A 522 -19.98 -23.57 -26.02
N GLU A 523 -20.69 -23.66 -27.14
CA GLU A 523 -20.66 -24.81 -28.04
C GLU A 523 -19.90 -24.43 -29.30
N ILE A 524 -18.93 -25.25 -29.68
CA ILE A 524 -18.12 -25.05 -30.87
C ILE A 524 -18.34 -26.25 -31.77
N THR A 525 -18.87 -26.01 -32.97
CA THR A 525 -19.13 -27.06 -33.97
C THR A 525 -18.23 -26.84 -35.18
N SER A 526 -17.69 -27.94 -35.70
CA SER A 526 -16.90 -27.93 -36.92
C SER A 526 -17.35 -29.04 -37.86
N SER A 527 -17.32 -28.75 -39.16
CA SER A 527 -17.60 -29.74 -40.19
C SER A 527 -16.37 -30.56 -40.59
N SER A 528 -15.16 -30.13 -40.20
CA SER A 528 -13.91 -30.80 -40.54
C SER A 528 -12.94 -30.88 -39.36
N SER A 529 -12.18 -31.97 -39.28
CA SER A 529 -11.04 -32.09 -38.36
C SER A 529 -9.85 -31.21 -38.74
N SER A 530 -9.86 -30.62 -39.95
CA SER A 530 -8.83 -29.70 -40.44
C SER A 530 -9.15 -28.23 -40.16
N ASP A 531 -10.31 -27.93 -39.57
CA ASP A 531 -10.69 -26.54 -39.32
C ASP A 531 -9.83 -25.91 -38.23
N THR A 532 -9.59 -24.60 -38.33
CA THR A 532 -8.98 -23.82 -37.25
C THR A 532 -10.05 -22.98 -36.57
N CYS A 533 -10.04 -22.89 -35.25
CA CYS A 533 -10.97 -22.06 -34.50
C CYS A 533 -10.30 -21.56 -33.22
N ASN A 534 -10.29 -20.24 -33.04
CA ASN A 534 -9.99 -19.62 -31.76
C ASN A 534 -11.22 -18.84 -31.31
N VAL A 535 -11.59 -19.01 -30.04
CA VAL A 535 -12.68 -18.29 -29.40
C VAL A 535 -12.13 -17.55 -28.19
N ASP A 536 -12.21 -16.23 -28.23
CA ASP A 536 -11.84 -15.37 -27.10
C ASP A 536 -13.10 -14.95 -26.36
N VAL A 537 -13.09 -15.12 -25.04
CA VAL A 537 -14.14 -14.65 -24.16
C VAL A 537 -13.54 -13.53 -23.32
N LEU A 538 -13.90 -12.30 -23.66
CA LEU A 538 -13.51 -11.10 -22.93
C LEU A 538 -14.64 -10.71 -21.99
N THR A 539 -14.33 -10.61 -20.70
CA THR A 539 -15.23 -10.07 -19.70
C THR A 539 -14.67 -8.76 -19.18
N VAL A 540 -15.49 -7.72 -19.18
CA VAL A 540 -15.18 -6.44 -18.54
C VAL A 540 -16.26 -6.08 -17.53
N ALA A 541 -15.91 -5.35 -16.48
CA ALA A 541 -16.92 -4.71 -15.65
C ALA A 541 -17.57 -3.57 -16.46
N LYS A 542 -18.89 -3.55 -16.56
CA LYS A 542 -19.62 -2.50 -17.29
C LYS A 542 -19.34 -1.13 -16.69
N GLU A 543 -19.15 -1.09 -15.38
CA GLU A 543 -18.92 0.11 -14.60
C GLU A 543 -17.50 0.69 -14.78
N ASP A 544 -16.51 -0.15 -15.13
CA ASP A 544 -15.15 0.26 -15.47
C ASP A 544 -14.46 -0.80 -16.37
N GLU A 545 -14.43 -0.54 -17.68
CA GLU A 545 -13.87 -1.48 -18.66
C GLU A 545 -12.33 -1.60 -18.61
N ALA A 546 -11.65 -0.84 -17.75
CA ALA A 546 -10.22 -1.03 -17.49
C ALA A 546 -9.94 -2.37 -16.81
N PHE A 547 -10.90 -2.83 -15.98
CA PHE A 547 -10.87 -4.13 -15.33
C PHE A 547 -11.50 -5.17 -16.23
N LYS A 548 -10.67 -6.11 -16.65
CA LYS A 548 -11.03 -7.13 -17.62
C LYS A 548 -10.22 -8.39 -17.41
N ASP A 549 -10.82 -9.47 -17.85
CA ASP A 549 -10.17 -10.75 -17.97
C ASP A 549 -10.58 -11.42 -19.29
N MET A 550 -9.68 -12.23 -19.84
CA MET A 550 -9.86 -12.91 -21.11
C MET A 550 -9.35 -14.33 -21.03
N ILE A 551 -10.20 -15.28 -21.42
CA ILE A 551 -9.79 -16.66 -21.71
C ILE A 551 -9.82 -16.92 -23.21
N ARG A 552 -8.99 -17.85 -23.65
CA ARG A 552 -8.93 -18.29 -25.05
C ARG A 552 -9.17 -19.79 -25.16
N ILE A 553 -10.12 -20.17 -26.01
CA ILE A 553 -10.32 -21.53 -26.46
C ILE A 553 -9.66 -21.65 -27.83
N THR A 554 -8.72 -22.56 -28.02
CA THR A 554 -7.93 -22.68 -29.25
C THR A 554 -7.80 -24.12 -29.71
N ASN A 555 -7.70 -24.33 -31.03
CA ASN A 555 -7.23 -25.59 -31.57
C ASN A 555 -5.73 -25.75 -31.32
N PHE A 556 -5.25 -26.99 -31.42
CA PHE A 556 -3.84 -27.24 -31.72
C PHE A 556 -3.57 -26.73 -33.14
N THR A 557 -2.94 -25.56 -33.29
CA THR A 557 -2.30 -25.20 -34.56
C THR A 557 -0.95 -25.90 -34.60
N GLY A 558 -0.89 -27.07 -35.25
CA GLY A 558 0.38 -27.75 -35.47
C GLY A 558 1.18 -27.07 -36.58
N ILE A 559 2.04 -26.10 -36.23
CA ILE A 559 3.39 -25.89 -36.79
C ILE A 559 4.21 -25.20 -35.66
N GLU A 560 5.16 -25.89 -35.03
CA GLU A 560 6.41 -25.21 -34.62
C GLU A 560 7.18 -24.88 -35.91
N GLU A 561 7.94 -23.78 -35.96
CA GLU A 561 8.64 -23.20 -37.13
C GLU A 561 9.45 -24.20 -38.02
N ASP A 562 9.58 -25.45 -37.58
CA ASP A 562 10.42 -26.52 -38.09
C ASP A 562 9.67 -27.61 -38.89
N GLY A 563 8.34 -27.50 -39.06
CA GLY A 563 7.59 -28.34 -40.01
C GLY A 563 7.44 -29.83 -39.65
N ARG A 564 7.39 -30.19 -38.36
CA ARG A 564 7.08 -31.57 -37.91
C ARG A 564 5.65 -31.67 -37.35
N PRO A 565 4.92 -32.79 -37.57
CA PRO A 565 3.59 -32.98 -37.00
C PRO A 565 3.64 -33.23 -35.48
N LEU A 566 2.72 -32.64 -34.70
CA LEU A 566 2.57 -32.86 -33.24
C LEU A 566 1.11 -33.28 -32.95
N SER A 567 0.76 -34.45 -32.41
CA SER A 567 1.18 -35.18 -31.19
C SER A 567 0.48 -34.63 -29.94
N TYR A 568 -0.54 -35.35 -29.43
CA TYR A 568 -1.15 -35.06 -28.12
C TYR A 568 -0.07 -34.92 -27.02
N PRO A 569 -0.20 -33.98 -26.07
CA PRO A 569 0.79 -33.86 -24.99
C PRO A 569 0.71 -35.08 -24.05
N LEU A 570 1.87 -35.61 -23.65
CA LEU A 570 1.93 -36.64 -22.63
C LEU A 570 1.46 -36.04 -21.29
N SER A 571 0.30 -36.46 -20.80
CA SER A 571 -0.31 -35.94 -19.56
C SER A 571 -1.01 -37.04 -18.80
N ILE A 572 -1.12 -36.90 -17.48
CA ILE A 572 -1.91 -37.78 -16.62
C ILE A 572 -2.56 -36.95 -15.51
N SER A 573 -3.82 -37.25 -15.20
CA SER A 573 -4.60 -36.61 -14.15
C SER A 573 -5.44 -37.65 -13.41
N SER A 574 -5.81 -37.38 -12.16
CA SER A 574 -6.61 -38.26 -11.32
C SER A 574 -7.97 -37.67 -11.02
N ARG A 575 -9.01 -38.50 -10.99
CA ARG A 575 -10.36 -38.17 -10.53
C ARG A 575 -10.71 -39.09 -9.36
N GLU A 576 -11.06 -38.51 -8.21
CA GLU A 576 -11.56 -39.25 -7.06
C GLU A 576 -13.07 -39.43 -7.16
N LEU A 577 -13.56 -40.63 -6.84
CA LEU A 577 -15.00 -40.89 -6.72
C LEU A 577 -15.44 -40.76 -5.27
N ILE A 578 -16.46 -39.95 -5.01
CA ILE A 578 -17.09 -39.82 -3.70
C ILE A 578 -17.72 -41.17 -3.34
N GLY A 579 -17.14 -41.90 -2.38
CA GLY A 579 -17.81 -43.02 -1.70
C GLY A 579 -17.20 -44.43 -1.74
N ASN A 580 -15.99 -44.69 -2.27
CA ASN A 580 -15.01 -45.72 -1.80
C ASN A 580 -14.02 -46.27 -2.86
N SER A 581 -12.80 -46.53 -2.38
CA SER A 581 -11.83 -47.59 -2.79
C SER A 581 -11.19 -47.58 -4.18
N SER A 582 -11.50 -46.66 -5.10
CA SER A 582 -10.75 -46.55 -6.36
C SER A 582 -10.54 -45.13 -6.86
N VAL A 583 -9.46 -44.94 -7.62
CA VAL A 583 -8.99 -43.69 -8.21
C VAL A 583 -8.97 -43.86 -9.74
N ASN A 584 -9.72 -43.05 -10.48
CA ASN A 584 -9.68 -43.07 -11.95
C ASN A 584 -8.56 -42.15 -12.44
N LEU A 585 -7.89 -42.56 -13.52
CA LEU A 585 -6.77 -41.86 -14.11
C LEU A 585 -7.03 -41.67 -15.59
N ASP A 586 -7.05 -40.41 -16.01
CA ASP A 586 -7.10 -40.03 -17.41
C ASP A 586 -5.71 -39.63 -17.86
N TYR A 587 -5.25 -40.19 -18.98
CA TYR A 587 -3.95 -39.85 -19.55
C TYR A 587 -4.02 -39.73 -21.07
N THR A 588 -3.18 -38.87 -21.63
CA THR A 588 -3.15 -38.62 -23.08
C THR A 588 -1.82 -39.06 -23.65
N LEU A 589 -1.85 -39.77 -24.78
CA LEU A 589 -0.64 -40.27 -25.46
C LEU A 589 -0.39 -39.57 -26.79
N PRO A 590 0.86 -39.10 -27.04
CA PRO A 590 1.26 -38.43 -28.27
C PRO A 590 1.07 -39.28 -29.52
N GLN A 591 1.35 -40.57 -29.39
CA GLN A 591 1.27 -41.58 -30.44
C GLN A 591 0.98 -42.94 -29.81
N SER A 592 0.55 -43.91 -30.62
CA SER A 592 0.34 -45.28 -30.15
C SER A 592 1.70 -45.89 -29.80
N CYS A 593 1.94 -46.16 -28.52
CA CYS A 593 3.25 -46.56 -28.02
C CYS A 593 3.17 -47.43 -26.77
N PHE A 594 4.28 -48.08 -26.41
CA PHE A 594 4.37 -48.85 -25.18
C PHE A 594 4.30 -47.92 -23.98
N THR A 595 3.32 -48.16 -23.11
CA THR A 595 2.94 -47.27 -22.02
C THR A 595 2.88 -48.04 -20.71
N SER A 596 3.43 -47.45 -19.64
CA SER A 596 3.25 -47.93 -18.28
C SER A 596 2.78 -46.84 -17.33
N VAL A 597 1.85 -47.16 -16.43
CA VAL A 597 1.45 -46.28 -15.33
C VAL A 597 1.80 -46.97 -14.02
N ASN A 598 2.70 -46.34 -13.27
CA ASN A 598 3.29 -46.88 -12.06
C ASN A 598 2.97 -45.98 -10.87
N ILE A 599 2.70 -46.59 -9.71
CA ILE A 599 2.35 -45.88 -8.49
C ILE A 599 3.45 -46.06 -7.47
N TYR A 600 3.88 -44.96 -6.85
CA TYR A 600 4.92 -44.91 -5.85
C TYR A 600 4.40 -44.32 -4.54
N ASP A 601 4.88 -44.84 -3.41
CA ASP A 601 4.66 -44.19 -2.12
C ASP A 601 5.60 -42.96 -1.97
N ALA A 602 5.40 -42.17 -0.91
CA ALA A 602 6.19 -40.96 -0.66
C ALA A 602 7.70 -41.21 -0.46
N SER A 603 8.14 -42.45 -0.24
CA SER A 603 9.55 -42.82 -0.17
C SER A 603 10.16 -43.16 -1.54
N GLY A 604 9.35 -43.14 -2.60
CA GLY A 604 9.76 -43.52 -3.95
C GLY A 604 9.74 -45.03 -4.21
N ARG A 605 9.18 -45.83 -3.29
CA ARG A 605 9.05 -47.28 -3.48
C ARG A 605 7.84 -47.58 -4.38
N LEU A 606 8.04 -48.47 -5.36
CA LEU A 606 6.99 -48.91 -6.28
C LEU A 606 5.92 -49.72 -5.53
N VAL A 607 4.67 -49.30 -5.64
CA VAL A 607 3.49 -49.86 -4.97
C VAL A 607 2.67 -50.72 -5.92
N ARG A 608 2.36 -50.22 -7.13
CA ARG A 608 1.51 -50.91 -8.11
C ARG A 608 1.92 -50.55 -9.53
N ASN A 609 1.88 -51.53 -10.44
CA ASN A 609 1.85 -51.28 -11.89
C ASN A 609 0.39 -51.40 -12.37
N LEU A 610 -0.20 -50.33 -12.89
CA LEU A 610 -1.60 -50.32 -13.32
C LEU A 610 -1.77 -50.82 -14.74
N ILE A 611 -0.93 -50.32 -15.65
CA ILE A 611 -0.88 -50.76 -17.03
C ILE A 611 0.57 -50.92 -17.45
N LYS A 612 0.80 -51.86 -18.38
CA LYS A 612 2.10 -52.08 -19.02
C LYS A 612 1.85 -52.75 -20.37
N LYS A 613 1.44 -51.96 -21.35
CA LYS A 613 1.00 -52.44 -22.68
C LYS A 613 1.18 -51.36 -23.73
N THR A 614 1.08 -51.72 -25.01
CA THR A 614 0.86 -50.74 -26.07
C THR A 614 -0.53 -50.14 -25.93
N ALA A 615 -0.62 -48.81 -25.95
CA ALA A 615 -1.87 -48.06 -25.86
C ALA A 615 -1.94 -47.04 -27.01
N ASP A 616 -3.17 -46.77 -27.46
CA ASP A 616 -3.41 -45.94 -28.64
C ASP A 616 -3.18 -44.45 -28.36
N ALA A 617 -2.85 -43.71 -29.43
CA ALA A 617 -2.70 -42.26 -29.38
C ALA A 617 -4.02 -41.60 -28.95
N GLY A 618 -3.94 -40.51 -28.19
CA GLY A 618 -5.10 -39.77 -27.69
C GLY A 618 -5.45 -40.08 -26.23
N LEU A 619 -6.68 -39.73 -25.84
CA LEU A 619 -7.16 -39.86 -24.46
C LEU A 619 -7.44 -41.32 -24.11
N ASN A 620 -6.89 -41.75 -22.98
CA ASN A 620 -7.04 -43.07 -22.41
C ASN A 620 -7.42 -42.96 -20.93
N THR A 621 -8.07 -43.99 -20.39
CA THR A 621 -8.46 -44.05 -18.98
C THR A 621 -8.06 -45.38 -18.35
N THR A 622 -7.63 -45.35 -17.10
CA THR A 622 -7.41 -46.53 -16.25
C THR A 622 -7.84 -46.25 -14.81
N SER A 623 -7.86 -47.25 -13.94
CA SER A 623 -8.32 -47.10 -12.55
C SER A 623 -7.44 -47.88 -11.58
N TRP A 624 -7.18 -47.30 -10.41
CA TRP A 624 -6.47 -47.93 -9.30
C TRP A 624 -7.42 -48.22 -8.15
N ASP A 625 -7.47 -49.45 -7.68
CA ASP A 625 -8.31 -49.90 -6.56
C ASP A 625 -7.69 -49.68 -5.17
N THR A 626 -6.67 -48.82 -5.06
CA THR A 626 -5.94 -48.50 -3.82
C THR A 626 -5.26 -49.72 -3.18
N ARG A 627 -4.89 -50.73 -3.99
CA ARG A 627 -4.11 -51.90 -3.56
C ARG A 627 -2.73 -51.93 -4.20
N ASP A 628 -1.77 -52.57 -3.53
CA ASP A 628 -0.43 -52.83 -4.05
C ASP A 628 -0.42 -54.06 -5.00
N ASN A 629 0.76 -54.43 -5.50
CA ASN A 629 0.92 -55.59 -6.40
C ASN A 629 0.54 -56.93 -5.75
N ASP A 630 0.64 -57.06 -4.42
CA ASP A 630 0.23 -58.25 -3.66
C ASP A 630 -1.27 -58.24 -3.29
N SER A 631 -2.01 -57.30 -3.89
CA SER A 631 -3.45 -57.08 -3.66
C SER A 631 -3.79 -56.68 -2.22
N GLN A 632 -2.82 -56.20 -1.46
CA GLN A 632 -3.02 -55.65 -0.12
C GLN A 632 -3.39 -54.18 -0.20
N LYS A 633 -4.22 -53.72 0.74
CA LYS A 633 -4.66 -52.32 0.82
C LYS A 633 -3.50 -51.43 1.23
N VAL A 634 -3.23 -50.36 0.47
CA VAL A 634 -2.14 -49.44 0.79
C VAL A 634 -2.47 -48.55 2.01
N SER A 635 -1.48 -48.06 2.76
CA SER A 635 -1.72 -47.22 3.95
C SER A 635 -2.24 -45.82 3.57
N PRO A 636 -2.94 -45.09 4.47
CA PRO A 636 -3.22 -43.67 4.25
C PRO A 636 -1.93 -42.89 4.03
N GLY A 637 -1.93 -41.96 3.07
CA GLY A 637 -0.74 -41.22 2.70
C GLY A 637 -0.79 -40.65 1.28
N THR A 638 0.28 -39.95 0.91
CA THR A 638 0.44 -39.39 -0.44
C THR A 638 1.08 -40.43 -1.36
N TYR A 639 0.51 -40.60 -2.55
CA TYR A 639 1.02 -41.48 -3.60
C TYR A 639 1.26 -40.68 -4.88
N PHE A 640 2.33 -41.03 -5.59
CA PHE A 640 2.71 -40.42 -6.86
C PHE A 640 2.45 -41.42 -7.99
N ILE A 641 1.76 -40.96 -9.02
CA ILE A 641 1.39 -41.78 -10.17
C ILE A 641 2.16 -41.25 -11.36
N ILE A 642 3.01 -42.10 -11.92
CA ILE A 642 3.92 -41.75 -13.02
C ILE A 642 3.53 -42.54 -14.26
N LEU A 643 3.18 -41.82 -15.31
CA LEU A 643 3.02 -42.32 -16.67
C LEU A 643 4.38 -42.31 -17.35
N HIS A 644 4.77 -43.42 -17.95
CA HIS A 644 5.91 -43.51 -18.87
C HIS A 644 5.41 -43.93 -20.25
N ALA A 645 5.79 -43.19 -21.27
CA ALA A 645 5.49 -43.50 -22.65
C ALA A 645 6.59 -42.92 -23.54
N ASP A 646 7.12 -43.75 -24.45
CA ASP A 646 8.09 -43.35 -25.48
C ASP A 646 9.29 -42.54 -24.94
N GLY A 647 9.90 -43.03 -23.86
CA GLY A 647 11.07 -42.40 -23.21
C GLY A 647 10.78 -41.12 -22.41
N LYS A 648 9.52 -40.67 -22.34
CA LYS A 648 9.07 -39.50 -21.56
C LYS A 648 8.20 -39.93 -20.38
N SER A 649 8.02 -39.01 -19.42
CA SER A 649 7.15 -39.23 -18.27
C SER A 649 6.29 -38.03 -17.91
N ALA A 650 5.12 -38.30 -17.33
CA ALA A 650 4.22 -37.33 -16.73
C ALA A 650 3.74 -37.84 -15.36
N ALA A 651 3.41 -36.95 -14.42
CA ALA A 651 3.05 -37.36 -13.07
C ALA A 651 1.85 -36.60 -12.51
N THR A 652 1.09 -37.27 -11.66
CA THR A 652 0.05 -36.68 -10.80
C THR A 652 0.19 -37.22 -9.37
N LYS A 653 -0.43 -36.53 -8.41
CA LYS A 653 -0.42 -36.86 -6.98
C LYS A 653 -1.84 -37.20 -6.54
N VAL A 654 -1.97 -38.18 -5.65
CA VAL A 654 -3.23 -38.54 -4.99
C VAL A 654 -3.00 -38.69 -3.49
N VAL A 655 -3.99 -38.28 -2.69
CA VAL A 655 -3.95 -38.43 -1.23
C VAL A 655 -4.98 -39.48 -0.83
N ILE A 656 -4.52 -40.60 -0.27
CA ILE A 656 -5.40 -41.62 0.27
C ILE A 656 -5.67 -41.29 1.74
N THR A 657 -6.88 -40.81 2.03
CA THR A 657 -7.41 -40.69 3.39
C THR A 657 -8.34 -41.87 3.67
N ARG A 658 -8.29 -42.46 4.87
CA ARG A 658 -9.22 -43.50 5.29
C ARG A 658 -9.93 -43.10 6.55
#